data_AF-A0A9C9ESA8-F1
#
_entry.id   AF-A0A9C9ESA8-F1
#
_cell.length_a   1.000
_cell.length_b   1.000
_cell.length_c   1.000
_cell.angle_alpha   90.00
_cell.angle_beta   90.00
_cell.angle_gamma   90.00
#
_symmetry.space_group_name_H-M   'P 1'
#
loop_
_entity.id
_entity.type
_entity.pdbx_description
1 polymer ?
#
loop_
_entity_poly.entity_id
_entity_poly.type
_entity_poly.pdbx_seq_one_letter_code
_entity_poly.pdbx_strand_id
1 'polypeptide(L)'
;GHVYPSQHFLEYKITMHLLSQKAYSKLASGKETVDHFGIRRCTHEDTPQVYPQGASAAFPLWYVRDNEVDEKDLFPNAESRPGEAKIPVMEINFRGPKYSHAPYEPDSSWSGLMRLVSKTGSDYSELKFFEIWLRPKVGSGGKMHVDLGSISENYYHPWVDSLDTEDRDNNGIRSADENTGLDGVFTGEPGDDPDDDWSYSEGDYSHINGTENDPRISADTEDLDLDGNLDTDEVFFRLTFDLDDTTYIVNETPQGWRQYRIPLTQADTLGGSPNWRSIKYIRFFFTGIDSPAVYQIAYLQLAGASWLEEGIRTKETMTAAEPSEDEIFEISAKNTRDDPDYIPPYDPGRDPQGFKKREQSLVFSLRNLAPGNSGSVYKTLPGEAQDYTLYEDMAFYVHGPEEVASESLFVFVRFGKDSLNFYEYGTRILPGWHDVRISLAELTNLKSEPPDTVTIYGQDGIEHRYKQTQEGWLAVYGAPNITRISRVGAGIVNLGKDRTSSTTLEIWFDDLRLTNVRRQAGFAKRISVGASFADVINLNFDFRQTDTEFQTLSARRKGTDDTDYSISMNTSIDRFLPISTFSLPFSLRFHRAASLPTLASKSDIALREDQRKEQEKTSVDESYRLGFSKPKKSKNWFL
;
A
#
# COMPACT_ATOMS: atom_id res chain seq x y z
N GLY A 1 -66.80 32.79 -1.37
CA GLY A 1 -67.11 31.44 -0.86
C GLY A 1 -65.80 30.77 -0.54
N HIS A 2 -65.59 30.41 0.72
CA HIS A 2 -64.41 29.70 1.22
C HIS A 2 -64.18 28.38 0.50
N VAL A 3 -62.94 28.09 0.10
CA VAL A 3 -62.27 26.78 0.26
C VAL A 3 -60.75 27.03 0.37
N TYR A 4 -60.15 26.54 1.45
CA TYR A 4 -58.71 26.52 1.77
C TYR A 4 -58.08 25.17 1.32
N PRO A 5 -56.75 24.97 1.39
CA PRO A 5 -55.93 24.44 0.30
C PRO A 5 -55.58 22.95 0.45
N SER A 6 -55.26 22.26 -0.65
CA SER A 6 -54.58 20.96 -0.59
C SER A 6 -53.08 21.14 -0.90
N GLN A 7 -52.28 21.08 0.16
CA GLN A 7 -50.85 20.83 0.09
C GLN A 7 -50.60 19.47 -0.56
N HIS A 8 -49.78 19.44 -1.61
CA HIS A 8 -49.03 18.24 -2.00
C HIS A 8 -47.55 18.60 -2.08
N PHE A 9 -46.90 18.58 -0.92
CA PHE A 9 -45.47 18.29 -0.84
C PHE A 9 -45.31 16.80 -1.09
N LEU A 10 -44.81 16.42 -2.26
CA LEU A 10 -44.30 15.08 -2.50
C LEU A 10 -42.95 14.96 -1.78
N GLU A 11 -43.00 14.51 -0.52
CA GLU A 11 -41.85 13.96 0.18
C GLU A 11 -41.40 12.68 -0.55
N TYR A 12 -40.40 12.80 -1.42
CA TYR A 12 -39.62 11.63 -1.82
C TYR A 12 -38.66 11.29 -0.69
N LYS A 13 -39.13 10.47 0.27
CA LYS A 13 -38.26 9.71 1.17
C LYS A 13 -37.55 8.63 0.35
N ILE A 14 -36.43 8.99 -0.26
CA ILE A 14 -35.45 8.00 -0.71
C ILE A 14 -34.63 7.63 0.52
N THR A 15 -35.02 6.54 1.17
CA THR A 15 -34.20 5.89 2.18
C THR A 15 -33.00 5.26 1.48
N MET A 16 -31.92 6.02 1.29
CA MET A 16 -30.60 5.46 0.97
C MET A 16 -30.03 4.79 2.23
N HIS A 17 -30.49 3.58 2.49
CA HIS A 17 -29.79 2.61 3.32
C HIS A 17 -28.64 2.06 2.46
N LEU A 18 -27.46 2.69 2.46
CA LEU A 18 -26.20 2.14 1.89
C LEU A 18 -24.99 3.09 2.04
N LEU A 19 -24.74 3.65 3.23
CA LEU A 19 -23.47 4.35 3.53
C LEU A 19 -23.07 4.14 5.00
N SER A 20 -22.90 2.87 5.40
CA SER A 20 -22.20 2.53 6.66
C SER A 20 -21.11 1.48 6.43
N GLN A 21 -20.53 1.44 5.23
CA GLN A 21 -19.29 0.69 5.03
C GLN A 21 -18.15 1.52 5.62
N LYS A 22 -17.48 0.97 6.63
CA LYS A 22 -16.24 1.48 7.24
C LYS A 22 -15.32 1.95 6.12
N ALA A 23 -15.14 3.27 5.97
CA ALA A 23 -14.48 3.82 4.77
C ALA A 23 -12.99 3.45 4.66
N TYR A 24 -12.37 2.91 5.72
CA TYR A 24 -10.91 2.74 5.80
C TYR A 24 -10.45 1.48 6.55
N SER A 25 -11.22 0.38 6.53
CA SER A 25 -10.88 -0.85 7.28
C SER A 25 -9.68 -1.65 6.77
N LYS A 26 -8.75 -1.01 6.03
CA LYS A 26 -7.55 -1.63 5.44
C LYS A 26 -6.26 -0.86 5.71
N LEU A 27 -6.27 0.25 6.45
CA LEU A 27 -5.03 0.98 6.73
C LEU A 27 -4.13 0.26 7.73
N ALA A 28 -4.67 -0.56 8.64
CA ALA A 28 -3.89 -1.32 9.63
C ALA A 28 -3.27 -2.63 9.10
N SER A 29 -3.45 -2.93 7.81
CA SER A 29 -2.89 -4.10 7.13
C SER A 29 -1.35 -4.06 7.13
N GLY A 30 -0.68 -4.76 8.06
CA GLY A 30 0.74 -4.56 8.36
C GLY A 30 1.78 -5.09 7.35
N LYS A 31 1.42 -6.04 6.49
CA LYS A 31 2.38 -6.76 5.63
C LYS A 31 2.11 -6.57 4.14
N GLU A 32 3.16 -6.24 3.38
CA GLU A 32 3.21 -6.33 1.93
C GLU A 32 4.14 -7.49 1.55
N THR A 33 3.78 -8.26 0.54
CA THR A 33 4.57 -9.41 0.09
C THR A 33 4.65 -9.41 -1.42
N VAL A 34 5.86 -9.64 -1.93
CA VAL A 34 6.10 -9.84 -3.35
C VAL A 34 6.63 -11.26 -3.54
N ASP A 35 5.86 -12.06 -4.27
CA ASP A 35 6.21 -13.43 -4.65
C ASP A 35 6.70 -13.41 -6.10
N HIS A 36 8.02 -13.57 -6.26
CA HIS A 36 8.66 -13.57 -7.57
C HIS A 36 8.90 -14.98 -8.12
N PHE A 37 8.85 -16.00 -7.27
CA PHE A 37 9.16 -17.39 -7.65
C PHE A 37 7.91 -18.18 -8.02
N GLY A 38 6.73 -17.73 -7.59
CA GLY A 38 5.47 -18.14 -8.19
C GLY A 38 5.22 -19.64 -8.17
N ILE A 39 5.63 -20.36 -7.12
CA ILE A 39 5.39 -21.81 -6.98
C ILE A 39 3.89 -22.12 -7.17
N ARG A 40 2.99 -21.19 -6.77
CA ARG A 40 1.53 -21.24 -6.96
C ARG A 40 0.99 -20.80 -8.34
N ARG A 41 1.78 -20.15 -9.19
CA ARG A 41 1.37 -19.57 -10.48
C ARG A 41 2.32 -20.09 -11.56
N CYS A 42 2.11 -21.34 -11.94
CA CYS A 42 2.94 -22.07 -12.89
C CYS A 42 2.87 -21.46 -14.31
N THR A 43 4.02 -20.98 -14.76
CA THR A 43 4.62 -21.23 -16.08
C THR A 43 6.14 -21.25 -15.81
N HIS A 44 6.68 -22.42 -15.48
CA HIS A 44 8.14 -22.58 -15.33
C HIS A 44 8.71 -22.67 -16.75
N GLU A 45 8.84 -21.51 -17.38
CA GLU A 45 9.73 -21.34 -18.52
C GLU A 45 11.02 -20.76 -17.94
N ASP A 46 12.06 -21.59 -18.03
CA ASP A 46 13.48 -21.25 -18.07
C ASP A 46 14.01 -20.51 -16.83
N THR A 47 14.26 -21.26 -15.76
CA THR A 47 15.18 -20.83 -14.69
C THR A 47 16.55 -21.47 -14.93
N PRO A 48 17.57 -20.70 -15.33
CA PRO A 48 18.90 -21.26 -15.49
C PRO A 48 19.50 -21.69 -14.15
N GLN A 49 20.28 -22.75 -14.23
CA GLN A 49 21.08 -23.28 -13.13
C GLN A 49 22.39 -22.50 -13.08
N VAL A 50 22.81 -22.01 -11.90
CA VAL A 50 23.88 -20.99 -11.85
C VAL A 50 25.08 -21.38 -11.04
N TYR A 51 26.24 -21.44 -11.68
CA TYR A 51 27.53 -21.80 -11.09
C TYR A 51 28.24 -20.61 -10.41
N PRO A 52 28.32 -20.53 -9.06
CA PRO A 52 29.22 -19.61 -8.38
C PRO A 52 30.67 -19.94 -8.77
N GLN A 53 31.44 -18.91 -9.13
CA GLN A 53 32.85 -19.07 -9.52
C GLN A 53 33.68 -19.78 -8.43
N GLY A 54 34.42 -20.82 -8.83
CA GLY A 54 35.42 -21.49 -7.99
C GLY A 54 34.91 -22.66 -7.13
N ALA A 55 33.66 -23.11 -7.31
CA ALA A 55 33.05 -24.19 -6.55
C ALA A 55 32.72 -25.41 -7.45
N SER A 56 32.86 -26.63 -6.93
CA SER A 56 32.58 -27.88 -7.67
C SER A 56 31.08 -28.15 -7.70
N ALA A 57 30.43 -27.97 -8.83
CA ALA A 57 28.98 -28.11 -8.92
C ALA A 57 28.47 -29.53 -8.63
N ALA A 58 27.35 -29.60 -7.90
CA ALA A 58 26.50 -30.78 -7.82
C ALA A 58 25.28 -30.55 -8.73
N PHE A 59 24.83 -31.56 -9.47
CA PHE A 59 23.71 -31.40 -10.40
C PHE A 59 22.43 -30.99 -9.63
N PRO A 60 21.89 -29.77 -9.83
CA PRO A 60 20.73 -29.29 -9.11
C PRO A 60 19.46 -29.86 -9.73
N LEU A 61 19.00 -31.01 -9.24
CA LEU A 61 17.73 -31.56 -9.68
C LEU A 61 16.59 -30.84 -8.97
N TRP A 62 15.78 -30.08 -9.71
CA TRP A 62 14.61 -29.38 -9.18
C TRP A 62 13.36 -29.64 -9.99
N TYR A 63 12.21 -29.71 -9.32
CA TYR A 63 10.92 -29.86 -9.99
C TYR A 63 9.78 -29.43 -9.08
N VAL A 64 8.67 -29.02 -9.68
CA VAL A 64 7.45 -28.70 -8.94
C VAL A 64 6.51 -29.90 -8.95
N ARG A 65 6.03 -30.29 -7.77
CA ARG A 65 4.92 -31.23 -7.63
C ARG A 65 3.64 -30.45 -7.37
N ASP A 66 2.74 -30.51 -8.34
CA ASP A 66 1.40 -29.95 -8.20
C ASP A 66 0.55 -30.78 -7.23
N ASN A 67 -0.26 -30.10 -6.42
CA ASN A 67 -1.23 -30.73 -5.54
C ASN A 67 -0.63 -31.77 -4.57
N GLU A 68 0.61 -31.56 -4.10
CA GLU A 68 1.30 -32.48 -3.20
C GLU A 68 0.89 -32.27 -1.74
N VAL A 69 0.85 -31.01 -1.30
CA VAL A 69 0.78 -30.65 0.14
C VAL A 69 -0.53 -29.95 0.45
N ASP A 70 -1.20 -30.33 1.53
CA ASP A 70 -2.40 -29.61 1.96
C ASP A 70 -2.01 -28.23 2.51
N GLU A 71 -2.72 -27.18 2.11
CA GLU A 71 -2.50 -25.80 2.56
C GLU A 71 -2.56 -25.71 4.10
N LYS A 72 -3.35 -26.58 4.73
CA LYS A 72 -3.49 -26.69 6.18
C LYS A 72 -2.26 -27.23 6.88
N ASP A 73 -1.37 -27.92 6.17
CA ASP A 73 -0.09 -28.38 6.73
C ASP A 73 0.86 -27.19 6.98
N LEU A 74 0.65 -26.06 6.29
CA LEU A 74 1.42 -24.82 6.49
C LEU A 74 0.63 -23.79 7.30
N PHE A 75 -0.67 -23.67 7.01
CA PHE A 75 -1.56 -22.69 7.61
C PHE A 75 -2.75 -23.40 8.23
N PRO A 76 -2.68 -23.81 9.51
CA PRO A 76 -3.73 -24.60 10.16
C PRO A 76 -5.13 -23.96 10.09
N ASN A 77 -5.18 -22.63 10.06
CA ASN A 77 -6.41 -21.84 9.98
C ASN A 77 -6.90 -21.55 8.55
N ALA A 78 -6.23 -22.07 7.50
CA ALA A 78 -6.64 -21.84 6.12
C ALA A 78 -7.99 -22.49 5.79
N GLU A 79 -8.91 -21.68 5.27
CA GLU A 79 -10.11 -22.13 4.57
C GLU A 79 -9.87 -22.05 3.06
N SER A 80 -9.61 -23.19 2.42
CA SER A 80 -9.33 -23.28 0.98
C SER A 80 -10.59 -23.63 0.19
N ARG A 81 -10.65 -23.21 -1.09
CA ARG A 81 -11.72 -23.63 -2.01
C ARG A 81 -11.58 -25.12 -2.35
N PRO A 82 -12.68 -25.81 -2.71
CA PRO A 82 -12.59 -27.13 -3.33
C PRO A 82 -11.68 -27.09 -4.56
N GLY A 83 -10.59 -27.85 -4.55
CA GLY A 83 -9.56 -27.84 -5.61
C GLY A 83 -8.36 -26.90 -5.36
N GLU A 84 -8.44 -25.98 -4.40
CA GLU A 84 -7.33 -25.09 -3.99
C GLU A 84 -6.75 -25.49 -2.61
N ALA A 85 -7.26 -26.57 -2.02
CA ALA A 85 -6.80 -27.07 -0.73
C ALA A 85 -5.36 -27.61 -0.77
N LYS A 86 -4.89 -28.02 -1.94
CA LYS A 86 -3.53 -28.48 -2.11
C LYS A 86 -2.69 -27.40 -2.77
N ILE A 87 -1.46 -27.26 -2.31
CA ILE A 87 -0.49 -26.30 -2.81
C ILE A 87 0.60 -27.04 -3.59
N PRO A 88 1.08 -26.46 -4.70
CA PRO A 88 2.31 -26.92 -5.32
C PRO A 88 3.50 -26.67 -4.41
N VAL A 89 4.51 -27.54 -4.50
CA VAL A 89 5.79 -27.39 -3.81
C VAL A 89 6.94 -27.68 -4.77
N MET A 90 8.01 -26.91 -4.65
CA MET A 90 9.26 -27.16 -5.35
C MET A 90 10.10 -28.13 -4.54
N GLU A 91 10.55 -29.23 -5.15
CA GLU A 91 11.56 -30.13 -4.60
C GLU A 91 12.91 -29.82 -5.19
N ILE A 92 13.92 -29.68 -4.35
CA ILE A 92 15.32 -29.55 -4.74
C ILE A 92 16.09 -30.74 -4.16
N ASN A 93 16.71 -31.51 -5.06
CA ASN A 93 17.42 -32.73 -4.74
C ASN A 93 18.92 -32.52 -4.91
N PHE A 94 19.64 -32.73 -3.83
CA PHE A 94 21.08 -32.67 -3.74
C PHE A 94 21.63 -34.08 -3.89
N ARG A 95 22.00 -34.44 -5.12
CA ARG A 95 22.80 -35.63 -5.41
C ARG A 95 24.27 -35.17 -5.33
N GLY A 96 25.16 -35.91 -4.67
CA GLY A 96 26.57 -35.52 -4.53
C GLY A 96 27.29 -35.23 -5.87
N PRO A 97 28.54 -34.72 -5.86
CA PRO A 97 29.19 -34.13 -7.05
C PRO A 97 29.35 -35.10 -8.25
N LYS A 98 29.26 -34.53 -9.46
CA LYS A 98 29.29 -35.20 -10.79
C LYS A 98 30.63 -35.86 -11.15
N TYR A 99 31.77 -35.33 -10.69
CA TYR A 99 33.09 -35.77 -11.16
C TYR A 99 33.92 -36.49 -10.10
N SER A 100 34.03 -37.81 -10.23
CA SER A 100 34.75 -38.74 -9.36
C SER A 100 36.29 -38.66 -9.39
N HIS A 101 36.88 -37.49 -9.70
CA HIS A 101 38.35 -37.33 -9.73
C HIS A 101 38.90 -36.27 -8.78
N ALA A 102 38.05 -35.48 -8.12
CA ALA A 102 38.44 -34.60 -7.01
C ALA A 102 37.77 -35.07 -5.70
N PRO A 103 38.44 -34.98 -4.54
CA PRO A 103 37.81 -35.27 -3.27
C PRO A 103 36.60 -34.34 -3.07
N TYR A 104 35.44 -34.92 -2.75
CA TYR A 104 34.24 -34.17 -2.41
C TYR A 104 34.52 -33.29 -1.20
N GLU A 105 34.50 -31.97 -1.41
CA GLU A 105 34.51 -30.97 -0.34
C GLU A 105 33.09 -30.40 -0.24
N PRO A 106 32.31 -30.75 0.80
CA PRO A 106 30.91 -30.35 0.93
C PRO A 106 30.67 -28.84 0.97
N ASP A 107 31.63 -28.08 1.51
CA ASP A 107 31.61 -26.62 1.51
C ASP A 107 31.83 -26.02 0.11
N SER A 108 32.37 -26.80 -0.82
CA SER A 108 32.63 -26.40 -2.22
C SER A 108 31.58 -26.90 -3.20
N SER A 109 30.60 -27.70 -2.74
CA SER A 109 29.52 -28.21 -3.57
C SER A 109 28.26 -27.39 -3.37
N TRP A 110 27.65 -26.96 -4.47
CA TRP A 110 26.45 -26.14 -4.44
C TRP A 110 25.47 -26.57 -5.53
N SER A 111 24.20 -26.23 -5.32
CA SER A 111 23.11 -26.45 -6.27
C SER A 111 22.04 -25.38 -6.02
N GLY A 112 21.53 -24.78 -7.09
CA GLY A 112 20.70 -23.59 -7.00
C GLY A 112 20.03 -23.18 -8.30
N LEU A 113 19.19 -22.15 -8.20
CA LEU A 113 18.37 -21.62 -9.28
C LEU A 113 18.46 -20.11 -9.30
N MET A 114 18.40 -19.52 -10.50
CA MET A 114 18.12 -18.10 -10.64
C MET A 114 16.87 -17.82 -11.44
N ARG A 115 16.37 -16.60 -11.25
CA ARG A 115 15.21 -16.10 -11.97
C ARG A 115 15.38 -14.61 -12.22
N LEU A 116 15.09 -14.19 -13.44
CA LEU A 116 14.84 -12.79 -13.75
C LEU A 116 13.51 -12.35 -13.12
N VAL A 117 13.58 -11.33 -12.29
CA VAL A 117 12.40 -10.74 -11.62
C VAL A 117 11.92 -9.45 -12.29
N SER A 118 12.80 -8.73 -12.97
CA SER A 118 12.46 -7.55 -13.77
C SER A 118 13.54 -7.22 -14.79
N LYS A 119 13.16 -7.08 -16.07
CA LYS A 119 14.06 -6.63 -17.15
C LYS A 119 14.69 -5.27 -16.86
N THR A 120 13.95 -4.37 -16.22
CA THR A 120 14.39 -2.98 -15.96
C THR A 120 14.82 -2.74 -14.51
N GLY A 121 14.81 -3.77 -13.67
CA GLY A 121 14.97 -3.66 -12.22
C GLY A 121 13.64 -3.40 -11.49
N SER A 122 13.50 -3.99 -10.32
CA SER A 122 12.40 -3.79 -9.37
C SER A 122 12.88 -3.02 -8.14
N ASP A 123 12.01 -2.19 -7.56
CA ASP A 123 12.28 -1.49 -6.31
C ASP A 123 11.80 -2.32 -5.11
N TYR A 124 12.76 -2.83 -4.34
CA TYR A 124 12.57 -3.54 -3.07
C TYR A 124 13.13 -2.76 -1.89
N SER A 125 13.43 -1.46 -2.04
CA SER A 125 14.02 -0.64 -0.97
C SER A 125 13.13 -0.45 0.25
N GLU A 126 11.82 -0.74 0.12
CA GLU A 126 10.84 -0.72 1.22
C GLU A 126 10.57 -2.12 1.80
N LEU A 127 11.10 -3.18 1.20
CA LEU A 127 11.00 -4.56 1.73
C LEU A 127 12.03 -4.77 2.84
N LYS A 128 11.71 -5.64 3.80
CA LYS A 128 12.50 -5.81 5.02
C LYS A 128 13.01 -7.22 5.23
N PHE A 129 12.29 -8.21 4.74
CA PHE A 129 12.58 -9.60 5.02
C PHE A 129 12.55 -10.43 3.75
N PHE A 130 13.45 -11.40 3.66
CA PHE A 130 13.26 -12.58 2.86
C PHE A 130 12.51 -13.62 3.70
N GLU A 131 11.44 -14.19 3.17
CA GLU A 131 10.69 -15.25 3.83
C GLU A 131 10.58 -16.50 2.96
N ILE A 132 10.79 -17.66 3.58
CA ILE A 132 10.70 -18.96 2.91
C ILE A 132 10.00 -19.98 3.79
N TRP A 133 9.07 -20.74 3.20
CA TRP A 133 8.51 -21.94 3.81
C TRP A 133 9.26 -23.16 3.26
N LEU A 134 10.06 -23.80 4.12
CA LEU A 134 10.95 -24.88 3.74
C LEU A 134 10.83 -26.06 4.73
N ARG A 135 10.96 -27.29 4.22
CA ARG A 135 11.18 -28.48 5.05
C ARG A 135 12.13 -29.49 4.40
N PRO A 136 12.92 -30.24 5.19
CA PRO A 136 13.60 -31.42 4.68
C PRO A 136 12.61 -32.56 4.47
N LYS A 137 12.65 -33.18 3.28
CA LYS A 137 11.97 -34.45 2.96
C LYS A 137 12.91 -35.65 3.19
N VAL A 138 14.19 -35.48 2.87
CA VAL A 138 15.28 -36.45 3.08
C VAL A 138 16.52 -35.67 3.52
N GLY A 139 17.27 -36.19 4.50
CA GLY A 139 18.43 -35.50 5.06
C GLY A 139 18.04 -34.28 5.90
N SER A 140 19.05 -33.49 6.29
CA SER A 140 18.89 -32.21 7.00
C SER A 140 20.22 -31.43 6.95
N GLY A 141 20.19 -30.16 7.35
CA GLY A 141 21.37 -29.30 7.44
C GLY A 141 21.82 -28.67 6.12
N GLY A 142 22.89 -27.89 6.20
CA GLY A 142 23.39 -27.06 5.11
C GLY A 142 22.94 -25.60 5.22
N LYS A 143 23.52 -24.76 4.37
CA LYS A 143 23.27 -23.32 4.35
C LYS A 143 22.53 -22.96 3.07
N MET A 144 21.57 -22.06 3.19
CA MET A 144 20.94 -21.44 2.03
C MET A 144 21.54 -20.04 1.82
N HIS A 145 21.82 -19.74 0.56
CA HIS A 145 22.26 -18.45 0.09
C HIS A 145 21.20 -17.86 -0.84
N VAL A 146 20.98 -16.55 -0.76
CA VAL A 146 20.05 -15.82 -1.63
C VAL A 146 20.71 -14.54 -2.10
N ASP A 147 20.93 -14.45 -3.40
CA ASP A 147 21.50 -13.31 -4.09
C ASP A 147 20.39 -12.49 -4.74
N LEU A 148 20.42 -11.16 -4.56
CA LEU A 148 19.49 -10.20 -5.15
C LEU A 148 20.26 -9.05 -5.79
N GLY A 149 20.16 -8.88 -7.11
CA GLY A 149 20.84 -7.79 -7.81
C GLY A 149 20.91 -7.95 -9.31
N SER A 150 22.01 -7.49 -9.89
CA SER A 150 22.46 -7.89 -11.22
C SER A 150 23.32 -9.13 -11.06
N ILE A 151 22.97 -10.20 -11.76
CA ILE A 151 23.61 -11.51 -11.66
C ILE A 151 23.95 -11.95 -13.08
N SER A 152 25.11 -12.58 -13.26
CA SER A 152 25.59 -13.00 -14.57
C SER A 152 24.63 -14.03 -15.16
N GLU A 153 24.26 -13.82 -16.42
CA GLU A 153 23.50 -14.77 -17.22
C GLU A 153 24.41 -15.80 -17.90
N ASN A 154 25.72 -15.52 -17.99
CA ASN A 154 26.74 -16.50 -18.42
C ASN A 154 26.83 -17.65 -17.42
N TYR A 155 26.31 -18.83 -17.78
CA TYR A 155 26.16 -19.94 -16.85
C TYR A 155 26.71 -21.26 -17.38
N TYR A 156 26.53 -21.59 -18.66
CA TYR A 156 26.86 -22.92 -19.17
C TYR A 156 28.37 -23.06 -19.39
N HIS A 157 28.97 -22.01 -19.95
CA HIS A 157 30.40 -21.91 -20.17
C HIS A 157 30.95 -20.60 -19.59
N PRO A 158 31.09 -20.48 -18.25
CA PRO A 158 31.49 -19.23 -17.58
C PRO A 158 32.92 -18.76 -17.92
N TRP A 159 33.67 -19.54 -18.71
CA TRP A 159 35.00 -19.22 -19.22
C TRP A 159 34.99 -18.69 -20.66
N VAL A 160 33.80 -18.66 -21.29
CA VAL A 160 33.54 -18.23 -22.66
C VAL A 160 32.50 -17.11 -22.59
N ASP A 161 32.90 -15.88 -22.90
CA ASP A 161 31.99 -14.72 -22.91
C ASP A 161 31.27 -14.61 -24.27
N SER A 162 30.52 -15.65 -24.64
CA SER A 162 29.70 -15.65 -25.84
C SER A 162 28.27 -16.06 -25.51
N LEU A 163 27.31 -15.24 -25.92
CA LEU A 163 25.90 -15.53 -25.74
C LEU A 163 25.52 -16.82 -26.45
N ASP A 164 25.01 -17.80 -25.70
CA ASP A 164 24.27 -18.92 -26.24
C ASP A 164 22.76 -18.71 -26.07
N THR A 165 21.99 -18.90 -27.13
CA THR A 165 20.53 -18.73 -27.10
C THR A 165 19.80 -19.95 -27.64
N GLU A 166 20.53 -20.98 -28.09
CA GLU A 166 20.03 -22.14 -28.84
C GLU A 166 19.28 -21.78 -30.16
N ASP A 167 18.82 -20.54 -30.34
CA ASP A 167 18.18 -19.94 -31.52
C ASP A 167 19.22 -19.47 -32.56
N ARG A 168 19.70 -20.41 -33.38
CA ARG A 168 20.78 -20.17 -34.34
C ARG A 168 20.36 -19.22 -35.46
N ASP A 169 19.10 -19.25 -35.88
CA ASP A 169 18.58 -18.38 -36.95
C ASP A 169 17.95 -17.06 -36.46
N ASN A 170 17.87 -16.86 -35.14
CA ASN A 170 17.37 -15.67 -34.44
C ASN A 170 15.91 -15.34 -34.81
N ASN A 171 15.08 -16.36 -35.03
CA ASN A 171 13.67 -16.17 -35.40
C ASN A 171 12.73 -16.14 -34.17
N GLY A 172 13.26 -16.38 -32.96
CA GLY A 172 12.54 -16.41 -31.69
C GLY A 172 11.75 -17.70 -31.44
N ILE A 173 11.96 -18.75 -32.24
CA ILE A 173 11.29 -20.05 -32.17
C ILE A 173 12.34 -21.14 -32.35
N ARG A 174 12.50 -21.99 -31.35
CA ARG A 174 13.39 -23.14 -31.45
C ARG A 174 12.89 -24.16 -32.46
N SER A 175 13.74 -24.54 -33.41
CA SER A 175 13.50 -25.66 -34.32
C SER A 175 14.10 -26.97 -33.80
N ALA A 176 13.67 -28.10 -34.37
CA ALA A 176 14.15 -29.41 -33.92
C ALA A 176 15.65 -29.65 -34.21
N ASP A 177 16.22 -28.95 -35.20
CA ASP A 177 17.64 -28.99 -35.54
C ASP A 177 18.49 -27.96 -34.77
N GLU A 178 17.85 -27.19 -33.91
CA GLU A 178 18.46 -26.25 -32.96
C GLU A 178 18.44 -26.77 -31.52
N ASN A 179 17.61 -27.79 -31.22
CA ASN A 179 17.45 -28.36 -29.89
C ASN A 179 18.66 -29.23 -29.46
N THR A 180 19.80 -28.57 -29.29
CA THR A 180 21.09 -29.14 -28.87
C THR A 180 21.44 -28.79 -27.43
N GLY A 181 20.52 -28.16 -26.68
CA GLY A 181 20.88 -27.56 -25.41
C GLY A 181 21.93 -26.45 -25.57
N LEU A 182 22.59 -26.11 -24.46
CA LEU A 182 23.56 -25.00 -24.41
C LEU A 182 25.02 -25.40 -24.65
N ASP A 183 25.35 -26.68 -24.85
CA ASP A 183 26.67 -27.03 -25.42
C ASP A 183 26.71 -26.89 -26.94
N GLY A 184 25.55 -26.83 -27.59
CA GLY A 184 25.46 -26.79 -29.05
C GLY A 184 25.73 -28.14 -29.73
N VAL A 185 25.79 -29.24 -28.98
CA VAL A 185 26.17 -30.59 -29.44
C VAL A 185 24.97 -31.54 -29.26
N PHE A 186 24.69 -32.36 -30.26
CA PHE A 186 23.60 -33.35 -30.14
C PHE A 186 24.03 -34.57 -29.33
N THR A 187 23.06 -35.21 -28.66
CA THR A 187 23.24 -36.47 -27.95
C THR A 187 23.99 -37.50 -28.81
N GLY A 188 25.07 -38.06 -28.26
CA GLY A 188 25.88 -39.09 -28.89
C GLY A 188 26.96 -38.60 -29.86
N GLU A 189 27.07 -37.28 -30.08
CA GLU A 189 28.18 -36.68 -30.84
C GLU A 189 29.41 -36.42 -29.94
N PRO A 190 30.63 -36.36 -30.49
CA PRO A 190 31.82 -36.07 -29.70
C PRO A 190 31.78 -34.67 -29.08
N GLY A 191 31.61 -34.59 -27.75
CA GLY A 191 31.56 -33.33 -27.02
C GLY A 191 30.25 -33.11 -26.25
N ASP A 192 29.25 -33.95 -26.49
CA ASP A 192 27.95 -34.05 -25.80
C ASP A 192 28.10 -34.05 -24.26
N ASP A 193 27.35 -33.17 -23.58
CA ASP A 193 27.11 -33.23 -22.14
C ASP A 193 25.86 -34.07 -21.81
N PRO A 194 25.99 -35.36 -21.43
CA PRO A 194 24.84 -36.26 -21.23
C PRO A 194 23.91 -35.89 -20.06
N ASP A 195 24.20 -34.80 -19.35
CA ASP A 195 23.35 -34.26 -18.29
C ASP A 195 22.39 -33.17 -18.78
N ASP A 196 22.60 -32.66 -19.99
CA ASP A 196 21.70 -31.71 -20.63
C ASP A 196 20.57 -32.43 -21.41
N ASP A 197 20.67 -33.74 -21.61
CA ASP A 197 19.61 -34.62 -22.10
C ASP A 197 18.31 -34.50 -21.27
N TRP A 198 17.21 -34.06 -21.89
CA TRP A 198 15.91 -34.04 -21.24
C TRP A 198 15.19 -35.40 -21.33
N SER A 199 14.68 -35.88 -20.19
CA SER A 199 13.69 -36.95 -20.19
C SER A 199 12.73 -36.88 -19.00
N TYR A 200 11.48 -37.29 -19.25
CA TYR A 200 10.45 -37.38 -18.23
C TYR A 200 9.63 -38.66 -18.34
N SER A 201 9.46 -39.33 -17.20
CA SER A 201 8.41 -40.33 -17.01
C SER A 201 7.75 -40.12 -15.66
N GLU A 202 6.48 -40.53 -15.52
CA GLU A 202 5.74 -40.32 -14.28
C GLU A 202 6.49 -40.92 -13.07
N GLY A 203 6.93 -40.07 -12.15
CA GLY A 203 7.69 -40.44 -10.96
C GLY A 203 9.21 -40.44 -11.12
N ASP A 204 9.73 -40.28 -12.34
CA ASP A 204 11.15 -40.08 -12.62
C ASP A 204 11.42 -38.65 -13.11
N TYR A 205 12.11 -37.90 -12.27
CA TYR A 205 12.49 -36.51 -12.54
C TYR A 205 13.99 -36.39 -12.83
N SER A 206 14.74 -37.49 -12.93
CA SER A 206 16.21 -37.46 -12.96
C SER A 206 16.83 -36.56 -14.04
N HIS A 207 16.12 -36.33 -15.14
CA HIS A 207 16.55 -35.54 -16.29
C HIS A 207 15.50 -34.48 -16.67
N ILE A 208 14.65 -34.05 -15.73
CA ILE A 208 13.55 -33.11 -16.01
C ILE A 208 14.05 -31.68 -16.33
N ASN A 209 15.30 -31.37 -15.96
CA ASN A 209 15.92 -30.06 -16.14
C ASN A 209 16.92 -30.02 -17.31
N GLY A 210 16.99 -31.08 -18.12
CA GLY A 210 17.82 -31.08 -19.34
C GLY A 210 17.34 -30.02 -20.33
N THR A 211 18.29 -29.48 -21.10
CA THR A 211 18.10 -28.46 -22.15
C THR A 211 18.01 -29.06 -23.55
N GLU A 212 18.56 -30.25 -23.78
CA GLU A 212 18.48 -30.94 -25.06
C GLU A 212 17.21 -31.82 -25.15
N ASN A 213 16.58 -31.88 -26.31
CA ASN A 213 15.41 -32.71 -26.63
C ASN A 213 14.18 -32.47 -25.74
N ASP A 214 14.15 -31.34 -25.05
CA ASP A 214 13.04 -31.00 -24.18
C ASP A 214 11.82 -30.49 -24.99
N PRO A 215 10.60 -30.55 -24.44
CA PRO A 215 9.37 -30.23 -25.17
C PRO A 215 9.01 -28.72 -25.19
N ARG A 216 9.83 -27.83 -24.62
CA ARG A 216 9.59 -26.37 -24.58
C ARG A 216 9.72 -25.78 -25.99
N ILE A 217 8.92 -24.73 -26.24
CA ILE A 217 8.90 -24.02 -27.52
C ILE A 217 9.91 -22.87 -27.51
N SER A 218 10.17 -22.28 -26.33
CA SER A 218 11.29 -21.36 -26.15
C SER A 218 12.61 -22.10 -26.33
N ALA A 219 13.59 -21.39 -26.87
CA ALA A 219 14.97 -21.82 -26.88
C ALA A 219 15.58 -21.61 -25.50
N ASP A 220 16.42 -22.54 -25.03
CA ASP A 220 17.21 -22.30 -23.83
C ASP A 220 18.24 -21.20 -24.10
N THR A 221 18.34 -20.22 -23.23
CA THR A 221 19.14 -19.01 -23.51
C THR A 221 19.86 -18.47 -22.28
N GLU A 222 21.07 -17.95 -22.51
CA GLU A 222 21.84 -17.12 -21.59
C GLU A 222 21.50 -15.62 -21.71
N ASP A 223 20.43 -15.26 -22.43
CA ASP A 223 19.83 -13.92 -22.46
C ASP A 223 18.43 -14.00 -21.81
N LEU A 224 18.36 -13.89 -20.49
CA LEU A 224 17.12 -14.13 -19.74
C LEU A 224 16.19 -12.93 -19.81
N ASP A 225 16.74 -11.73 -19.95
CA ASP A 225 15.96 -10.50 -20.07
C ASP A 225 15.56 -10.14 -21.50
N LEU A 226 16.04 -10.91 -22.48
CA LEU A 226 15.77 -10.82 -23.91
C LEU A 226 16.13 -9.44 -24.46
N ASP A 227 17.25 -8.88 -24.02
CA ASP A 227 17.79 -7.61 -24.52
C ASP A 227 18.82 -7.79 -25.66
N GLY A 228 19.17 -9.04 -25.97
CA GLY A 228 20.08 -9.45 -27.02
C GLY A 228 21.56 -9.44 -26.62
N ASN A 229 21.89 -9.28 -25.33
CA ASN A 229 23.26 -9.27 -24.83
C ASN A 229 23.45 -10.35 -23.75
N LEU A 230 24.69 -10.82 -23.61
CA LEU A 230 25.10 -11.62 -22.46
C LEU A 230 25.45 -10.69 -21.31
N ASP A 231 24.57 -10.58 -20.32
CA ASP A 231 24.85 -9.85 -19.09
C ASP A 231 25.81 -10.64 -18.20
N THR A 232 26.97 -10.06 -17.85
CA THR A 232 28.01 -10.71 -17.03
C THR A 232 28.24 -10.03 -15.68
N ASP A 233 27.35 -9.11 -15.31
CA ASP A 233 27.44 -8.36 -14.05
C ASP A 233 27.17 -9.28 -12.84
N GLU A 234 28.09 -9.33 -11.89
CA GLU A 234 27.91 -9.99 -10.59
C GLU A 234 27.90 -8.95 -9.46
N VAL A 235 26.83 -8.14 -9.39
CA VAL A 235 26.68 -7.07 -8.39
C VAL A 235 25.36 -7.25 -7.63
N PHE A 236 25.44 -7.82 -6.43
CA PHE A 236 24.26 -8.27 -5.69
C PHE A 236 24.43 -8.22 -4.17
N PHE A 237 23.29 -8.25 -3.49
CA PHE A 237 23.16 -8.50 -2.06
C PHE A 237 23.07 -10.00 -1.81
N ARG A 238 23.83 -10.57 -0.85
CA ARG A 238 23.75 -11.99 -0.46
C ARG A 238 23.27 -12.15 0.96
N LEU A 239 22.18 -12.89 1.14
CA LEU A 239 21.79 -13.46 2.43
C LEU A 239 22.38 -14.86 2.57
N THR A 240 22.86 -15.19 3.76
CA THR A 240 23.32 -16.54 4.09
C THR A 240 22.75 -16.93 5.45
N PHE A 241 22.07 -18.07 5.53
CA PHE A 241 21.58 -18.60 6.80
C PHE A 241 21.69 -20.12 6.82
N ASP A 242 21.96 -20.65 8.02
CA ASP A 242 22.01 -22.08 8.27
C ASP A 242 20.58 -22.62 8.45
N LEU A 243 20.25 -23.74 7.81
CA LEU A 243 18.92 -24.34 7.88
C LEU A 243 18.62 -24.92 9.28
N ASP A 244 19.65 -25.20 10.08
CA ASP A 244 19.50 -25.65 11.47
C ASP A 244 19.45 -24.48 12.46
N ASP A 245 19.66 -23.23 12.02
CA ASP A 245 19.56 -22.05 12.86
C ASP A 245 18.09 -21.71 13.17
N THR A 246 17.74 -21.81 14.45
CA THR A 246 16.40 -21.51 14.95
C THR A 246 16.12 -20.00 15.06
N THR A 247 17.14 -19.15 14.94
CA THR A 247 17.03 -17.69 15.13
C THR A 247 16.05 -17.05 14.15
N TYR A 248 15.99 -17.55 12.93
CA TYR A 248 15.16 -16.99 11.86
C TYR A 248 13.79 -17.67 11.72
N ILE A 249 13.49 -18.69 12.53
CA ILE A 249 12.24 -19.44 12.43
C ILE A 249 11.13 -18.66 13.14
N VAL A 250 10.11 -18.24 12.38
CA VAL A 250 8.95 -17.51 12.91
C VAL A 250 7.72 -18.40 13.09
N ASN A 251 7.63 -19.51 12.34
CA ASN A 251 6.59 -20.52 12.47
C ASN A 251 7.16 -21.92 12.20
N GLU A 252 6.68 -22.91 12.95
CA GLU A 252 6.99 -24.32 12.71
C GLU A 252 5.72 -25.18 12.88
N THR A 253 5.52 -26.14 11.98
CA THR A 253 4.31 -26.98 11.95
C THR A 253 4.65 -28.43 12.34
N PRO A 254 3.66 -29.21 12.82
CA PRO A 254 3.87 -30.63 13.13
C PRO A 254 4.37 -31.47 11.94
N GLN A 255 4.13 -31.02 10.71
CA GLN A 255 4.54 -31.65 9.45
C GLN A 255 5.98 -31.28 9.04
N GLY A 256 6.73 -30.60 9.91
CA GLY A 256 8.13 -30.22 9.71
C GLY A 256 8.34 -28.99 8.83
N TRP A 257 7.28 -28.28 8.44
CA TRP A 257 7.41 -27.00 7.75
C TRP A 257 7.91 -25.92 8.69
N ARG A 258 8.96 -25.22 8.27
CA ARG A 258 9.51 -24.05 8.94
C ARG A 258 9.38 -22.83 8.04
N GLN A 259 8.86 -21.75 8.61
CA GLN A 259 8.90 -20.44 7.98
C GLN A 259 10.13 -19.70 8.50
N TYR A 260 11.13 -19.52 7.64
CA TYR A 260 12.27 -18.67 7.93
C TYR A 260 11.96 -17.24 7.51
N ARG A 261 12.34 -16.27 8.34
CA ARG A 261 12.28 -14.83 8.08
C ARG A 261 13.65 -14.21 8.35
N ILE A 262 14.34 -13.84 7.29
CA ILE A 262 15.70 -13.28 7.35
C ILE A 262 15.66 -11.78 7.01
N PRO A 263 16.17 -10.88 7.88
CA PRO A 263 16.23 -9.46 7.59
C PRO A 263 17.14 -9.15 6.39
N LEU A 264 16.66 -8.36 5.42
CA LEU A 264 17.46 -7.91 4.26
C LEU A 264 18.64 -7.02 4.66
N THR A 265 18.57 -6.40 5.84
CA THR A 265 19.66 -5.59 6.42
C THR A 265 20.90 -6.41 6.78
N GLN A 266 20.76 -7.73 6.89
CA GLN A 266 21.88 -8.65 7.12
C GLN A 266 22.57 -9.09 5.83
N ALA A 267 22.11 -8.63 4.66
CA ALA A 267 22.71 -9.03 3.40
C ALA A 267 24.11 -8.43 3.22
N ASP A 268 25.05 -9.29 2.86
CA ASP A 268 26.38 -8.89 2.43
C ASP A 268 26.31 -8.20 1.06
N THR A 269 27.13 -7.20 0.84
CA THR A 269 27.26 -6.52 -0.45
C THR A 269 28.44 -7.10 -1.21
N LEU A 270 28.20 -7.66 -2.42
CA LEU A 270 29.22 -8.29 -3.24
C LEU A 270 29.34 -7.68 -4.64
N GLY A 271 30.56 -7.75 -5.19
CA GLY A 271 30.90 -7.38 -6.57
C GLY A 271 30.77 -5.90 -6.94
N GLY A 272 30.30 -5.05 -6.05
CA GLY A 272 30.20 -3.61 -6.30
C GLY A 272 29.29 -2.90 -5.30
N SER A 273 28.44 -2.01 -5.82
CA SER A 273 27.44 -1.26 -5.05
C SER A 273 26.03 -1.57 -5.56
N PRO A 274 25.47 -2.74 -5.20
CA PRO A 274 24.10 -3.12 -5.54
C PRO A 274 23.10 -2.13 -4.95
N ASN A 275 21.91 -2.05 -5.58
CA ASN A 275 20.89 -1.09 -5.21
C ASN A 275 19.52 -1.77 -5.10
N TRP A 276 18.91 -1.72 -3.91
CA TRP A 276 17.57 -2.28 -3.66
C TRP A 276 16.48 -1.69 -4.57
N ARG A 277 16.71 -0.53 -5.20
CA ARG A 277 15.77 0.08 -6.15
C ARG A 277 15.82 -0.50 -7.56
N SER A 278 16.77 -1.39 -7.85
CA SER A 278 17.05 -1.88 -9.20
C SER A 278 17.50 -3.34 -9.18
N ILE A 279 16.69 -4.22 -8.60
CA ILE A 279 16.96 -5.66 -8.57
C ILE A 279 16.43 -6.31 -9.85
N LYS A 280 17.31 -6.88 -10.68
CA LYS A 280 16.94 -7.59 -11.92
C LYS A 280 16.74 -9.09 -11.69
N TYR A 281 17.62 -9.73 -10.91
CA TYR A 281 17.65 -11.17 -10.70
C TYR A 281 17.59 -11.54 -9.22
N ILE A 282 17.04 -12.72 -8.95
CA ILE A 282 17.20 -13.41 -7.67
C ILE A 282 17.77 -14.80 -7.95
N ARG A 283 18.87 -15.15 -7.28
CA ARG A 283 19.50 -16.48 -7.31
C ARG A 283 19.48 -17.06 -5.90
N PHE A 284 19.14 -18.33 -5.74
CA PHE A 284 19.36 -19.01 -4.47
C PHE A 284 20.09 -20.32 -4.69
N PHE A 285 20.91 -20.72 -3.74
CA PHE A 285 21.67 -21.96 -3.79
C PHE A 285 21.98 -22.46 -2.40
N PHE A 286 22.31 -23.74 -2.27
CA PHE A 286 22.64 -24.36 -1.00
C PHE A 286 24.08 -24.83 -0.98
N THR A 287 24.72 -24.81 0.19
CA THR A 287 26.08 -25.31 0.44
C THR A 287 26.15 -26.11 1.73
N GLY A 288 27.25 -26.84 1.97
CA GLY A 288 27.47 -27.55 3.24
C GLY A 288 26.49 -28.70 3.49
N ILE A 289 25.96 -29.29 2.42
CA ILE A 289 25.11 -30.48 2.47
C ILE A 289 26.01 -31.69 2.27
N ASP A 290 26.29 -32.45 3.34
CA ASP A 290 27.28 -33.54 3.38
C ASP A 290 26.74 -34.91 2.93
N SER A 291 25.44 -35.02 2.68
CA SER A 291 24.75 -36.27 2.33
C SER A 291 23.56 -35.98 1.43
N PRO A 292 23.10 -36.94 0.60
CA PRO A 292 21.96 -36.71 -0.29
C PRO A 292 20.74 -36.18 0.46
N ALA A 293 20.27 -35.01 0.07
CA ALA A 293 19.18 -34.29 0.73
C ALA A 293 18.12 -33.89 -0.28
N VAL A 294 16.87 -33.85 0.16
CA VAL A 294 15.75 -33.33 -0.63
C VAL A 294 15.01 -32.32 0.22
N TYR A 295 14.96 -31.08 -0.27
CA TYR A 295 14.23 -29.98 0.37
C TYR A 295 12.94 -29.69 -0.40
N GLN A 296 11.86 -29.45 0.34
CA GLN A 296 10.60 -28.94 -0.21
C GLN A 296 10.45 -27.47 0.16
N ILE A 297 10.15 -26.65 -0.84
CA ILE A 297 9.86 -25.21 -0.71
C ILE A 297 8.41 -24.99 -1.16
N ALA A 298 7.61 -24.39 -0.29
CA ALA A 298 6.21 -24.07 -0.61
C ALA A 298 6.02 -22.61 -1.03
N TYR A 299 6.80 -21.71 -0.43
CA TYR A 299 6.76 -20.28 -0.71
C TYR A 299 8.15 -19.69 -0.57
N LEU A 300 8.45 -18.75 -1.46
CA LEU A 300 9.61 -17.88 -1.37
C LEU A 300 9.13 -16.46 -1.72
N GLN A 301 9.30 -15.52 -0.79
CA GLN A 301 8.80 -14.16 -0.97
C GLN A 301 9.71 -13.12 -0.32
N LEU A 302 9.67 -11.92 -0.86
CA LEU A 302 10.18 -10.74 -0.17
C LEU A 302 9.00 -10.07 0.54
N ALA A 303 9.13 -9.87 1.84
CA ALA A 303 8.12 -9.27 2.69
C ALA A 303 8.58 -7.89 3.18
N GLY A 304 7.70 -6.91 3.06
CA GLY A 304 7.88 -5.56 3.56
C GLY A 304 6.81 -5.20 4.57
N ALA A 305 7.12 -4.19 5.37
CA ALA A 305 6.10 -3.56 6.17
C ALA A 305 5.35 -2.55 5.32
N SER A 306 4.02 -2.59 5.34
CA SER A 306 3.20 -1.57 4.67
C SER A 306 3.27 -0.19 5.38
N TRP A 307 3.95 -0.17 6.54
CA TRP A 307 4.24 0.96 7.39
C TRP A 307 5.76 1.15 7.50
N LEU A 308 6.21 2.40 7.38
CA LEU A 308 7.61 2.78 7.48
C LEU A 308 7.98 3.12 8.92
N GLU A 309 9.08 2.57 9.44
CA GLU A 309 9.56 2.85 10.79
C GLU A 309 10.22 4.23 10.88
N GLU A 310 10.00 4.92 12.01
CA GLU A 310 10.68 6.17 12.36
C GLU A 310 11.83 5.96 13.36
N GLY A 311 12.12 4.69 13.67
CA GLY A 311 13.07 4.26 14.71
C GLY A 311 12.60 4.60 16.13
N ILE A 312 13.50 4.43 17.09
CA ILE A 312 13.28 4.86 18.48
C ILE A 312 13.62 6.35 18.59
N ARG A 313 12.68 7.13 19.15
CA ARG A 313 12.78 8.57 19.31
C ARG A 313 12.37 9.00 20.70
N THR A 314 13.02 10.03 21.22
CA THR A 314 12.59 10.67 22.47
C THR A 314 11.32 11.49 22.23
N LYS A 315 10.25 11.19 22.96
CA LYS A 315 8.91 11.77 22.73
C LYS A 315 8.88 13.29 22.87
N GLU A 316 9.60 13.82 23.85
CA GLU A 316 9.60 15.26 24.17
C GLU A 316 10.25 16.10 23.06
N THR A 317 11.42 15.68 22.58
CA THR A 317 12.16 16.40 21.54
C THR A 317 11.81 15.96 20.13
N MET A 318 11.13 14.82 19.98
CA MET A 318 10.87 14.14 18.71
C MET A 318 12.14 13.85 17.90
N THR A 319 13.31 13.75 18.54
CA THR A 319 14.58 13.42 17.87
C THR A 319 14.87 11.93 17.96
N ALA A 320 15.72 11.41 17.06
CA ALA A 320 16.25 10.05 17.20
C ALA A 320 16.87 9.89 18.60
N ALA A 321 16.56 8.76 19.25
CA ALA A 321 17.20 8.38 20.49
C ALA A 321 18.52 7.66 20.18
N GLU A 322 19.37 7.52 21.19
CA GLU A 322 20.53 6.63 21.18
C GLU A 322 20.16 5.38 22.01
N PRO A 323 19.42 4.41 21.43
CA PRO A 323 18.98 3.23 22.16
C PRO A 323 20.17 2.38 22.61
N SER A 324 20.04 1.74 23.77
CA SER A 324 20.98 0.68 24.15
C SER A 324 20.79 -0.55 23.27
N GLU A 325 21.81 -1.42 23.18
CA GLU A 325 21.75 -2.62 22.32
C GLU A 325 20.57 -3.55 22.63
N ASP A 326 20.05 -3.50 23.86
CA ASP A 326 18.91 -4.29 24.31
C ASP A 326 17.54 -3.60 24.16
N GLU A 327 17.53 -2.32 23.77
CA GLU A 327 16.33 -1.52 23.52
C GLU A 327 15.83 -1.75 22.09
N ILE A 328 14.76 -2.53 21.97
CA ILE A 328 14.22 -2.95 20.68
C ILE A 328 12.84 -2.34 20.47
N PHE A 329 12.62 -1.87 19.24
CA PHE A 329 11.31 -1.60 18.69
C PHE A 329 11.31 -2.06 17.24
N GLU A 330 10.41 -2.99 16.92
CA GLU A 330 10.26 -3.56 15.58
C GLU A 330 8.78 -3.69 15.25
N ILE A 331 8.47 -3.75 13.95
CA ILE A 331 7.12 -4.05 13.50
C ILE A 331 7.02 -5.35 12.71
N SER A 332 5.89 -6.02 12.91
CA SER A 332 5.47 -7.18 12.12
C SER A 332 3.97 -7.14 11.89
N ALA A 333 3.40 -8.25 11.42
CA ALA A 333 1.95 -8.39 11.27
C ALA A 333 1.52 -9.77 11.75
N LYS A 334 0.35 -9.82 12.38
CA LYS A 334 -0.34 -11.06 12.74
C LYS A 334 -1.68 -11.13 12.03
N ASN A 335 -2.06 -12.31 11.56
CA ASN A 335 -3.26 -12.51 10.77
C ASN A 335 -3.97 -13.83 11.04
N THR A 336 -5.27 -13.82 10.78
CA THR A 336 -6.18 -14.95 11.02
C THR A 336 -5.85 -16.25 10.28
N ARG A 337 -5.03 -16.21 9.22
CA ARG A 337 -4.65 -17.39 8.43
C ARG A 337 -3.31 -17.98 8.89
N ASP A 338 -2.31 -17.14 9.07
CA ASP A 338 -0.93 -17.59 9.27
C ASP A 338 -0.56 -17.69 10.76
N ASP A 339 -1.26 -16.98 11.65
CA ASP A 339 -0.92 -16.87 13.09
C ASP A 339 -2.02 -17.54 13.95
N PRO A 340 -1.77 -18.73 14.53
CA PRO A 340 -2.79 -19.48 15.27
C PRO A 340 -3.28 -18.82 16.56
N ASP A 341 -2.44 -18.03 17.20
CA ASP A 341 -2.71 -17.29 18.44
C ASP A 341 -3.46 -15.97 18.21
N TYR A 342 -3.57 -15.53 16.95
CA TYR A 342 -4.21 -14.28 16.60
C TYR A 342 -5.73 -14.39 16.56
N ILE A 343 -6.39 -13.77 17.54
CA ILE A 343 -7.85 -13.63 17.61
C ILE A 343 -8.21 -12.18 17.27
N PRO A 344 -8.94 -11.93 16.16
CA PRO A 344 -9.24 -10.57 15.70
C PRO A 344 -10.25 -9.87 16.63
N PRO A 345 -10.27 -8.52 16.68
CA PRO A 345 -11.18 -7.76 17.55
C PRO A 345 -12.66 -7.86 17.13
N TYR A 346 -12.92 -8.32 15.91
CA TYR A 346 -14.26 -8.53 15.36
C TYR A 346 -14.25 -9.72 14.39
N ASP A 347 -15.44 -10.26 14.11
CA ASP A 347 -15.58 -11.25 13.04
C ASP A 347 -15.50 -10.54 11.68
N PRO A 348 -14.47 -10.80 10.84
CA PRO A 348 -14.37 -10.21 9.50
C PRO A 348 -15.50 -10.68 8.56
N GLY A 349 -16.26 -11.70 8.97
CA GLY A 349 -17.34 -12.28 8.21
C GLY A 349 -16.84 -13.15 7.06
N ARG A 350 -17.76 -13.51 6.16
CA ARG A 350 -17.47 -14.36 5.01
C ARG A 350 -17.59 -13.58 3.69
N ASP A 351 -16.84 -13.99 2.68
CA ASP A 351 -16.97 -13.49 1.31
C ASP A 351 -18.27 -14.04 0.67
N PRO A 352 -18.67 -13.55 -0.53
CA PRO A 352 -19.89 -14.03 -1.21
C PRO A 352 -19.90 -15.53 -1.50
N GLN A 353 -18.73 -16.17 -1.52
CA GLN A 353 -18.56 -17.61 -1.75
C GLN A 353 -18.57 -18.40 -0.43
N GLY A 354 -18.68 -17.73 0.72
CA GLY A 354 -18.80 -18.34 2.04
C GLY A 354 -17.46 -18.58 2.74
N PHE A 355 -16.33 -18.08 2.25
CA PHE A 355 -15.03 -18.23 2.91
C PHE A 355 -14.77 -17.12 3.91
N LYS A 356 -14.16 -17.44 5.05
CA LYS A 356 -13.80 -16.43 6.05
C LYS A 356 -12.87 -15.39 5.43
N LYS A 357 -13.23 -14.11 5.56
CA LYS A 357 -12.38 -13.01 5.09
C LYS A 357 -11.13 -12.95 5.95
N ARG A 358 -10.00 -12.69 5.31
CA ARG A 358 -8.74 -12.44 6.00
C ARG A 358 -8.80 -11.13 6.77
N GLU A 359 -8.22 -11.17 7.95
CA GLU A 359 -8.11 -10.07 8.91
C GLU A 359 -6.68 -10.11 9.48
N GLN A 360 -6.05 -8.95 9.64
CA GLN A 360 -4.66 -8.81 10.08
C GLN A 360 -4.41 -7.50 10.84
N SER A 361 -3.57 -7.58 11.87
CA SER A 361 -3.09 -6.45 12.68
C SER A 361 -1.64 -6.09 12.37
N LEU A 362 -1.30 -4.82 12.58
CA LEU A 362 0.06 -4.37 12.80
C LEU A 362 0.50 -4.77 14.22
N VAL A 363 1.72 -5.30 14.36
CA VAL A 363 2.28 -5.68 15.67
C VAL A 363 3.49 -4.82 15.97
N PHE A 364 3.48 -4.18 17.14
CA PHE A 364 4.63 -3.49 17.72
C PHE A 364 5.30 -4.44 18.71
N SER A 365 6.51 -4.89 18.38
CA SER A 365 7.35 -5.71 19.26
C SER A 365 8.35 -4.80 19.96
N LEU A 366 8.33 -4.75 21.28
CA LEU A 366 9.24 -3.92 22.06
C LEU A 366 9.89 -4.65 23.23
N ARG A 367 11.12 -4.23 23.57
CA ARG A 367 11.87 -4.76 24.70
C ARG A 367 12.73 -3.66 25.30
N ASN A 368 12.77 -3.57 26.63
CA ASN A 368 13.58 -2.60 27.37
C ASN A 368 13.42 -1.14 26.89
N LEU A 369 12.25 -0.72 26.40
CA LEU A 369 12.00 0.65 25.91
C LEU A 369 12.20 1.66 27.05
N ALA A 370 13.10 2.64 26.86
CA ALA A 370 13.48 3.55 27.93
C ALA A 370 12.37 4.56 28.29
N PRO A 371 12.35 5.10 29.52
CA PRO A 371 11.47 6.19 29.90
C PRO A 371 11.54 7.37 28.92
N GLY A 372 10.39 7.83 28.43
CA GLY A 372 10.28 8.93 27.48
C GLY A 372 10.60 8.56 26.03
N ASN A 373 11.10 7.35 25.76
CA ASN A 373 11.31 6.87 24.40
C ASN A 373 10.03 6.31 23.80
N SER A 374 9.95 6.43 22.48
CA SER A 374 8.85 5.96 21.65
C SER A 374 9.37 5.29 20.40
N GLY A 375 8.70 4.22 19.98
CA GLY A 375 8.85 3.67 18.64
C GLY A 375 7.59 3.98 17.84
N SER A 376 7.73 4.46 16.61
CA SER A 376 6.58 4.76 15.76
C SER A 376 6.81 4.37 14.32
N VAL A 377 5.69 4.22 13.62
CA VAL A 377 5.63 3.95 12.20
C VAL A 377 4.64 4.88 11.52
N TYR A 378 4.78 5.05 10.21
CA TYR A 378 3.88 5.86 9.40
C TYR A 378 3.62 5.27 8.03
N LYS A 379 2.51 5.70 7.44
CA LYS A 379 2.14 5.40 6.07
C LYS A 379 1.77 6.70 5.37
N THR A 380 2.34 6.88 4.18
CA THR A 380 1.92 7.96 3.26
C THR A 380 0.71 7.47 2.48
N LEU A 381 -0.37 8.26 2.50
CA LEU A 381 -1.58 7.92 1.76
C LEU A 381 -1.37 8.26 0.28
N PRO A 382 -1.57 7.28 -0.63
CA PRO A 382 -1.37 7.52 -2.05
C PRO A 382 -2.46 8.46 -2.62
N GLY A 383 -2.08 9.29 -3.58
CA GLY A 383 -2.99 10.18 -4.31
C GLY A 383 -3.18 11.57 -3.69
N GLU A 384 -4.35 12.17 -3.87
CA GLU A 384 -4.68 13.48 -3.31
C GLU A 384 -4.88 13.39 -1.79
N ALA A 385 -4.54 14.48 -1.09
CA ALA A 385 -4.79 14.59 0.35
C ALA A 385 -6.27 14.35 0.67
N GLN A 386 -6.52 13.55 1.72
CA GLN A 386 -7.86 13.10 2.08
C GLN A 386 -8.57 14.09 3.01
N ASP A 387 -9.89 14.20 2.84
CA ASP A 387 -10.75 15.07 3.65
C ASP A 387 -11.54 14.26 4.68
N TYR A 388 -11.24 14.49 5.96
CA TYR A 388 -11.88 13.79 7.08
C TYR A 388 -13.06 14.56 7.68
N THR A 389 -13.44 15.73 7.14
CA THR A 389 -14.52 16.58 7.69
C THR A 389 -15.92 15.98 7.63
N LEU A 390 -16.12 14.92 6.85
CA LEU A 390 -17.38 14.17 6.76
C LEU A 390 -17.62 13.24 7.95
N TYR A 391 -16.61 13.06 8.80
CA TYR A 391 -16.65 12.14 9.94
C TYR A 391 -16.56 12.91 11.25
N GLU A 392 -17.15 12.37 12.29
CA GLU A 392 -17.06 12.93 13.65
C GLU A 392 -15.84 12.36 14.37
N ASP A 393 -15.60 11.06 14.18
CA ASP A 393 -14.61 10.32 14.95
C ASP A 393 -13.63 9.55 14.05
N MET A 394 -12.40 9.42 14.53
CA MET A 394 -11.46 8.39 14.12
C MET A 394 -11.43 7.30 15.19
N ALA A 395 -11.33 6.04 14.81
CA ALA A 395 -11.30 4.92 15.74
C ALA A 395 -10.24 3.90 15.32
N PHE A 396 -9.73 3.14 16.28
CA PHE A 396 -8.82 2.01 16.04
C PHE A 396 -8.96 1.00 17.17
N TYR A 397 -8.56 -0.24 16.91
CA TYR A 397 -8.40 -1.25 17.93
C TYR A 397 -6.95 -1.35 18.38
N VAL A 398 -6.74 -1.55 19.67
CA VAL A 398 -5.43 -1.89 20.24
C VAL A 398 -5.56 -3.08 21.17
N HIS A 399 -4.62 -4.01 21.10
CA HIS A 399 -4.51 -5.16 21.99
C HIS A 399 -3.23 -5.07 22.81
N GLY A 400 -3.36 -5.09 24.12
CA GLY A 400 -2.24 -5.25 25.04
C GLY A 400 -2.14 -6.68 25.58
N PRO A 401 -0.92 -7.25 25.74
CA PRO A 401 -0.75 -8.50 26.47
C PRO A 401 -1.02 -8.27 27.98
N GLU A 402 -1.27 -9.32 28.76
CA GLU A 402 -1.60 -9.19 30.19
C GLU A 402 -0.50 -8.45 30.98
N GLU A 403 0.76 -8.68 30.61
CA GLU A 403 1.96 -8.06 31.19
C GLU A 403 1.97 -6.52 31.01
N VAL A 404 1.24 -5.99 30.03
CA VAL A 404 1.17 -4.53 29.80
C VAL A 404 0.51 -3.79 30.96
N ALA A 405 -0.28 -4.48 31.81
CA ALA A 405 -0.97 -3.87 32.92
C ALA A 405 0.01 -3.23 33.94
N SER A 406 1.17 -3.86 34.14
CA SER A 406 2.24 -3.35 35.00
C SER A 406 3.11 -2.27 34.35
N GLU A 407 2.93 -2.04 33.05
CA GLU A 407 3.71 -1.09 32.28
C GLU A 407 3.02 0.28 32.20
N SER A 408 3.81 1.33 31.96
CA SER A 408 3.30 2.69 31.68
C SER A 408 3.35 2.99 30.18
N LEU A 409 2.84 2.06 29.39
CA LEU A 409 2.84 2.13 27.93
C LEU A 409 1.57 2.80 27.41
N PHE A 410 1.77 3.67 26.42
CA PHE A 410 0.71 4.39 25.73
C PHE A 410 0.84 4.16 24.24
N VAL A 411 -0.29 3.91 23.58
CA VAL A 411 -0.39 3.93 22.12
C VAL A 411 -0.75 5.34 21.70
N PHE A 412 -0.18 5.81 20.61
CA PHE A 412 -0.55 7.07 20.00
C PHE A 412 -0.75 6.93 18.50
N VAL A 413 -1.65 7.74 17.96
CA VAL A 413 -1.92 7.85 16.53
C VAL A 413 -1.62 9.28 16.10
N ARG A 414 -0.90 9.43 14.98
CA ARG A 414 -0.60 10.70 14.33
C ARG A 414 -1.28 10.76 12.97
N PHE A 415 -1.85 11.90 12.62
CA PHE A 415 -2.38 12.09 11.26
C PHE A 415 -2.32 13.55 10.84
N GLY A 416 -1.92 13.79 9.60
CA GLY A 416 -1.67 15.14 9.13
C GLY A 416 -1.17 15.19 7.70
N LYS A 417 -0.55 16.31 7.36
CA LYS A 417 0.05 16.51 6.05
C LYS A 417 1.43 15.86 5.97
N ASP A 418 2.23 15.99 7.03
CA ASP A 418 3.63 15.59 7.09
C ASP A 418 4.09 15.40 8.55
N SER A 419 5.39 15.17 8.76
CA SER A 419 6.01 14.99 10.08
C SER A 419 6.07 16.25 10.94
N LEU A 420 5.78 17.43 10.39
CA LEU A 420 5.83 18.71 11.09
C LEU A 420 4.43 19.30 11.33
N ASN A 421 3.43 18.81 10.61
CA ASN A 421 2.05 19.29 10.64
C ASN A 421 1.07 18.13 10.83
N PHE A 422 0.84 17.74 12.08
CA PHE A 422 -0.03 16.61 12.42
C PHE A 422 -0.82 16.81 13.71
N TYR A 423 -1.91 16.07 13.82
CA TYR A 423 -2.63 15.82 15.06
C TYR A 423 -2.09 14.57 15.72
N GLU A 424 -2.06 14.54 17.05
CA GLU A 424 -1.70 13.36 17.82
C GLU A 424 -2.76 13.11 18.90
N TYR A 425 -3.16 11.86 19.04
CA TYR A 425 -3.94 11.38 20.17
C TYR A 425 -3.19 10.21 20.78
N GLY A 426 -3.05 10.21 22.11
CA GLY A 426 -2.45 9.11 22.85
C GLY A 426 -3.36 8.62 23.95
N THR A 427 -3.32 7.32 24.22
CA THR A 427 -4.10 6.68 25.29
C THR A 427 -3.34 5.50 25.89
N ARG A 428 -3.66 5.15 27.14
CA ARG A 428 -3.03 4.05 27.85
C ARG A 428 -3.36 2.72 27.18
N ILE A 429 -2.38 1.83 27.11
CA ILE A 429 -2.60 0.46 26.63
C ILE A 429 -3.08 -0.39 27.80
N LEU A 430 -4.13 -1.16 27.55
CA LEU A 430 -4.76 -2.04 28.51
C LEU A 430 -4.71 -3.49 27.99
N PRO A 431 -4.72 -4.50 28.88
CA PRO A 431 -4.82 -5.90 28.49
C PRO A 431 -6.07 -6.19 27.65
N GLY A 432 -5.92 -7.03 26.62
CA GLY A 432 -6.99 -7.39 25.70
C GLY A 432 -7.30 -6.31 24.65
N TRP A 433 -8.32 -6.55 23.84
CA TRP A 433 -8.75 -5.63 22.77
C TRP A 433 -9.59 -4.45 23.29
N HIS A 434 -9.26 -3.24 22.86
CA HIS A 434 -10.00 -2.01 23.16
C HIS A 434 -10.32 -1.23 21.88
N ASP A 435 -11.57 -0.78 21.71
CA ASP A 435 -12.01 0.13 20.64
C ASP A 435 -11.80 1.59 21.06
N VAL A 436 -10.69 2.19 20.64
CA VAL A 436 -10.35 3.57 20.98
C VAL A 436 -11.02 4.51 19.98
N ARG A 437 -11.68 5.56 20.48
CA ARG A 437 -12.34 6.59 19.66
C ARG A 437 -11.78 7.97 19.94
N ILE A 438 -11.51 8.70 18.87
CA ILE A 438 -10.90 10.02 18.85
C ILE A 438 -11.90 10.99 18.22
N SER A 439 -12.37 11.96 18.99
CA SER A 439 -13.19 13.05 18.45
C SER A 439 -12.33 14.00 17.63
N LEU A 440 -12.62 14.10 16.33
CA LEU A 440 -11.91 15.03 15.44
C LEU A 440 -12.18 16.49 15.84
N ALA A 441 -13.38 16.77 16.36
CA ALA A 441 -13.75 18.10 16.81
C ALA A 441 -12.92 18.56 18.01
N GLU A 442 -12.65 17.66 18.97
CA GLU A 442 -11.81 17.99 20.13
C GLU A 442 -10.39 18.36 19.71
N LEU A 443 -9.81 17.63 18.76
CA LEU A 443 -8.50 17.94 18.18
C LEU A 443 -8.48 19.28 17.45
N THR A 444 -9.47 19.56 16.60
CA THR A 444 -9.52 20.85 15.88
C THR A 444 -9.74 22.02 16.84
N ASN A 445 -10.53 21.84 17.90
CA ASN A 445 -10.84 22.88 18.88
C ASN A 445 -9.62 23.32 19.71
N LEU A 446 -8.59 22.47 19.84
CA LEU A 446 -7.31 22.88 20.45
C LEU A 446 -6.63 24.04 19.72
N LYS A 447 -6.98 24.29 18.44
CA LYS A 447 -6.46 25.43 17.68
C LYS A 447 -7.09 26.78 18.03
N SER A 448 -8.23 26.79 18.75
CA SER A 448 -9.02 28.00 19.01
C SER A 448 -9.17 28.38 20.50
N GLU A 449 -8.38 27.76 21.40
CA GLU A 449 -8.32 27.91 22.88
C GLU A 449 -9.51 27.35 23.71
N PRO A 450 -9.17 26.60 24.79
CA PRO A 450 -9.46 26.98 26.19
C PRO A 450 -8.21 27.00 27.12
N PRO A 451 -8.30 27.50 28.38
CA PRO A 451 -7.17 27.91 29.24
C PRO A 451 -6.26 26.81 29.83
N ASP A 452 -6.53 25.53 29.57
CA ASP A 452 -5.75 24.40 30.09
C ASP A 452 -4.75 23.83 29.06
N THR A 453 -4.53 24.55 27.95
CA THR A 453 -3.64 24.14 26.88
C THR A 453 -2.23 24.66 27.15
N VAL A 454 -1.25 23.77 27.28
CA VAL A 454 0.16 24.17 27.37
C VAL A 454 0.69 24.32 25.95
N THR A 455 1.07 25.54 25.58
CA THR A 455 1.81 25.80 24.34
C THR A 455 3.30 25.65 24.63
N ILE A 456 3.91 24.64 24.03
CA ILE A 456 5.36 24.42 24.10
C ILE A 456 5.92 24.65 22.70
N TYR A 457 7.02 25.37 22.60
CA TYR A 457 7.79 25.43 21.36
C TYR A 457 8.82 24.31 21.42
N GLY A 458 8.79 23.40 20.45
CA GLY A 458 9.82 22.39 20.30
C GLY A 458 11.18 23.06 20.04
N GLN A 459 12.27 22.30 20.11
CA GLN A 459 13.59 22.83 19.75
C GLN A 459 13.69 23.25 18.27
N ASP A 460 12.74 22.79 17.45
CA ASP A 460 12.52 23.17 16.06
C ASP A 460 11.76 24.50 15.89
N GLY A 461 11.31 25.12 16.98
CA GLY A 461 10.51 26.34 16.97
C GLY A 461 9.06 26.13 16.53
N ILE A 462 8.61 24.88 16.40
CA ILE A 462 7.24 24.55 16.01
C ILE A 462 6.32 24.66 17.24
N GLU A 463 5.15 25.27 17.03
CA GLU A 463 4.14 25.37 18.07
C GLU A 463 3.50 23.99 18.30
N HIS A 464 3.59 23.51 19.54
CA HIS A 464 2.90 22.31 20.02
C HIS A 464 1.83 22.73 21.02
N ARG A 465 0.58 22.38 20.73
CA ARG A 465 -0.53 22.53 21.68
C ARG A 465 -0.87 21.17 22.24
N TYR A 466 -0.96 21.10 23.56
CA TYR A 466 -1.15 19.84 24.25
C TYR A 466 -2.20 19.96 25.34
N LYS A 467 -3.03 18.92 25.48
CA LYS A 467 -4.02 18.76 26.54
C LYS A 467 -4.00 17.34 27.10
N GLN A 468 -3.75 17.22 28.41
CA GLN A 468 -3.96 15.97 29.14
C GLN A 468 -5.44 15.62 29.23
N THR A 469 -5.76 14.35 29.13
CA THR A 469 -7.08 13.78 29.41
C THR A 469 -6.95 12.72 30.51
N GLN A 470 -8.08 12.15 30.96
CA GLN A 470 -8.04 11.06 31.93
C GLN A 470 -7.42 9.77 31.35
N GLU A 471 -7.54 9.58 30.04
CA GLU A 471 -7.15 8.36 29.34
C GLU A 471 -5.79 8.50 28.64
N GLY A 472 -5.32 9.73 28.41
CA GLY A 472 -4.04 10.03 27.79
C GLY A 472 -3.96 11.50 27.38
N TRP A 473 -3.84 11.80 26.09
CA TRP A 473 -3.67 13.18 25.63
C TRP A 473 -4.16 13.46 24.21
N LEU A 474 -4.35 14.74 23.94
CA LEU A 474 -4.62 15.32 22.64
C LEU A 474 -3.54 16.36 22.32
N ALA A 475 -3.05 16.40 21.09
CA ALA A 475 -2.06 17.38 20.68
C ALA A 475 -2.19 17.83 19.22
N VAL A 476 -1.74 19.06 18.97
CA VAL A 476 -1.62 19.69 17.65
C VAL A 476 -0.19 20.14 17.46
N TYR A 477 0.46 19.64 16.41
CA TYR A 477 1.83 19.98 16.04
C TYR A 477 1.82 20.80 14.76
N GLY A 478 2.31 22.04 14.82
CA GLY A 478 2.34 22.95 13.68
C GLY A 478 0.93 23.39 13.24
N ALA A 479 0.69 23.42 11.93
CA ALA A 479 -0.60 23.83 11.36
C ALA A 479 -1.23 22.69 10.52
N PRO A 480 -1.65 21.56 11.15
CA PRO A 480 -2.28 20.46 10.44
C PRO A 480 -3.62 20.88 9.85
N ASN A 481 -4.22 20.05 8.99
CA ASN A 481 -5.56 20.32 8.46
C ASN A 481 -6.30 19.01 8.15
N ILE A 482 -7.44 18.76 8.80
CA ILE A 482 -8.24 17.54 8.61
C ILE A 482 -8.85 17.43 7.20
N THR A 483 -8.91 18.51 6.43
CA THR A 483 -9.33 18.48 5.01
C THR A 483 -8.23 17.94 4.07
N ARG A 484 -6.99 17.82 4.57
CA ARG A 484 -5.82 17.47 3.77
C ARG A 484 -4.86 16.55 4.54
N ILE A 485 -5.29 15.32 4.76
CA ILE A 485 -4.49 14.27 5.37
C ILE A 485 -3.75 13.48 4.29
N SER A 486 -2.42 13.47 4.37
CA SER A 486 -1.53 12.73 3.46
C SER A 486 -0.66 11.71 4.19
N ARG A 487 -0.58 11.78 5.52
CA ARG A 487 0.25 10.91 6.36
C ARG A 487 -0.54 10.47 7.58
N VAL A 488 -0.50 9.18 7.86
CA VAL A 488 -1.01 8.58 9.11
C VAL A 488 0.13 7.82 9.78
N GLY A 489 0.14 7.77 11.11
CA GLY A 489 1.18 7.16 11.91
C GLY A 489 0.60 6.56 13.18
N ALA A 490 1.27 5.56 13.72
CA ALA A 490 0.95 4.95 15.00
C ALA A 490 2.25 4.59 15.71
N GLY A 491 2.24 4.58 17.04
CA GLY A 491 3.42 4.24 17.81
C GLY A 491 3.12 3.99 19.26
N ILE A 492 4.15 3.52 19.96
CA ILE A 492 4.12 3.18 21.38
C ILE A 492 5.14 4.07 22.09
N VAL A 493 4.77 4.60 23.27
CA VAL A 493 5.67 5.39 24.12
C VAL A 493 5.64 4.88 25.55
N ASN A 494 6.81 4.82 26.17
CA ASN A 494 6.94 4.57 27.60
C ASN A 494 6.93 5.91 28.35
N LEU A 495 5.86 6.19 29.11
CA LEU A 495 5.77 7.37 29.98
C LEU A 495 6.00 7.03 31.46
N GLY A 496 6.50 5.82 31.74
CA GLY A 496 6.91 5.37 33.06
C GLY A 496 8.21 6.00 33.52
N LYS A 497 8.61 5.66 34.75
CA LYS A 497 9.90 6.06 35.32
C LYS A 497 11.02 5.06 35.02
N ASP A 498 10.64 3.83 34.70
CA ASP A 498 11.54 2.70 34.49
C ASP A 498 11.44 2.19 33.05
N ARG A 499 12.46 1.45 32.59
CA ARG A 499 12.41 0.77 31.29
C ARG A 499 11.30 -0.29 31.33
N THR A 500 10.69 -0.57 30.17
CA THR A 500 9.72 -1.66 30.07
C THR A 500 10.37 -3.01 30.30
N SER A 501 9.55 -4.07 30.41
CA SER A 501 9.98 -5.47 30.49
C SER A 501 11.18 -5.82 29.58
N SER A 502 12.06 -6.65 30.13
CA SER A 502 13.17 -7.28 29.41
C SER A 502 12.74 -8.49 28.58
N THR A 503 11.48 -8.90 28.68
CA THR A 503 10.85 -9.83 27.74
C THR A 503 10.15 -9.02 26.65
N THR A 504 10.19 -9.52 25.41
CA THR A 504 9.50 -8.86 24.29
C THR A 504 8.00 -8.81 24.54
N LEU A 505 7.43 -7.60 24.51
CA LEU A 505 6.00 -7.37 24.54
C LEU A 505 5.49 -7.11 23.12
N GLU A 506 4.39 -7.76 22.74
CA GLU A 506 3.72 -7.54 21.46
C GLU A 506 2.41 -6.79 21.66
N ILE A 507 2.30 -5.61 21.07
CA ILE A 507 1.06 -4.81 21.08
C ILE A 507 0.47 -4.84 19.67
N TRP A 508 -0.80 -5.22 19.55
CA TRP A 508 -1.45 -5.31 18.25
C TRP A 508 -2.30 -4.07 17.99
N PHE A 509 -2.26 -3.55 16.77
CA PHE A 509 -2.97 -2.34 16.34
C PHE A 509 -3.75 -2.64 15.05
N ASP A 510 -5.06 -2.39 15.08
CA ASP A 510 -5.98 -2.80 14.01
C ASP A 510 -7.05 -1.75 13.66
N ASP A 511 -7.60 -1.84 12.46
CA ASP A 511 -8.77 -1.15 11.93
C ASP A 511 -8.81 0.35 12.23
N LEU A 512 -7.71 1.07 11.92
CA LEU A 512 -7.67 2.53 11.92
C LEU A 512 -8.65 3.07 10.88
N ARG A 513 -9.75 3.64 11.35
CA ARG A 513 -10.92 3.96 10.54
C ARG A 513 -11.57 5.27 10.94
N LEU A 514 -12.27 5.88 9.98
CA LEU A 514 -13.17 6.98 10.27
C LEU A 514 -14.58 6.45 10.51
N THR A 515 -15.25 6.98 11.53
CA THR A 515 -16.58 6.55 11.99
C THR A 515 -17.48 7.74 12.23
N ASN A 516 -18.77 7.47 12.51
CA ASN A 516 -19.77 8.49 12.77
C ASN A 516 -19.82 9.56 11.67
N VAL A 517 -20.22 9.12 10.47
CA VAL A 517 -20.44 10.02 9.32
C VAL A 517 -21.44 11.09 9.75
N ARG A 518 -21.07 12.37 9.56
CA ARG A 518 -21.93 13.52 9.83
C ARG A 518 -23.16 13.46 8.94
N ARG A 519 -24.34 13.40 9.56
CA ARG A 519 -25.64 13.33 8.87
C ARG A 519 -26.44 14.61 9.13
N GLN A 520 -26.00 15.71 8.54
CA GLN A 520 -26.70 16.99 8.61
C GLN A 520 -27.58 17.18 7.38
N ALA A 521 -28.78 17.73 7.57
CA ALA A 521 -29.69 18.04 6.47
C ALA A 521 -29.22 19.32 5.78
N GLY A 522 -28.96 19.22 4.46
CA GLY A 522 -28.66 20.38 3.63
C GLY A 522 -29.89 20.93 2.91
N PHE A 523 -29.87 22.23 2.65
CA PHE A 523 -30.93 22.98 2.01
C PHE A 523 -30.43 23.67 0.74
N ALA A 524 -31.21 23.52 -0.33
CA ALA A 524 -31.05 24.29 -1.55
C ALA A 524 -32.39 24.93 -1.94
N LYS A 525 -32.34 26.22 -2.27
CA LYS A 525 -33.47 27.02 -2.70
C LYS A 525 -33.19 27.60 -4.07
N ARG A 526 -34.13 27.42 -5.00
CA ARG A 526 -34.07 28.04 -6.33
C ARG A 526 -35.41 28.71 -6.63
N ILE A 527 -35.33 29.97 -7.04
CA ILE A 527 -36.47 30.75 -7.53
C ILE A 527 -36.10 31.27 -8.91
N SER A 528 -36.92 30.97 -9.91
CA SER A 528 -36.77 31.50 -11.27
C SER A 528 -38.10 32.11 -11.69
N VAL A 529 -38.07 33.39 -12.06
CA VAL A 529 -39.24 34.17 -12.47
C VAL A 529 -38.97 34.79 -13.84
N GLY A 530 -39.76 34.43 -14.83
CA GLY A 530 -39.77 35.05 -16.16
C GLY A 530 -41.08 35.80 -16.37
N ALA A 531 -41.01 37.07 -16.77
CA ALA A 531 -42.15 37.90 -17.09
C ALA A 531 -41.96 38.57 -18.45
N SER A 532 -42.96 38.46 -19.31
CA SER A 532 -42.96 39.08 -20.64
C SER A 532 -44.18 39.98 -20.79
N PHE A 533 -43.96 41.24 -21.15
CA PHE A 533 -44.98 42.27 -21.24
C PHE A 533 -45.10 42.74 -22.70
N ALA A 534 -46.13 42.23 -23.39
CA ALA A 534 -46.60 42.69 -24.70
C ALA A 534 -45.48 43.01 -25.72
N ASP A 535 -44.51 42.10 -25.87
CA ASP A 535 -43.32 42.22 -26.74
C ASP A 535 -42.43 43.46 -26.49
N VAL A 536 -42.63 44.17 -25.38
CA VAL A 536 -41.88 45.39 -25.04
C VAL A 536 -40.86 45.16 -23.95
N ILE A 537 -41.19 44.44 -22.88
CA ILE A 537 -40.28 44.16 -21.77
C ILE A 537 -40.22 42.65 -21.53
N ASN A 538 -39.01 42.13 -21.38
CA ASN A 538 -38.73 40.79 -20.90
C ASN A 538 -37.86 40.90 -19.64
N LEU A 539 -38.35 40.37 -18.53
CA LEU A 539 -37.66 40.36 -17.24
C LEU A 539 -37.44 38.92 -16.80
N ASN A 540 -36.20 38.59 -16.47
CA ASN A 540 -35.80 37.32 -15.88
C ASN A 540 -35.13 37.60 -14.54
N PHE A 541 -35.61 36.94 -13.50
CA PHE A 541 -35.00 36.94 -12.18
C PHE A 541 -34.70 35.50 -11.77
N ASP A 542 -33.45 35.24 -11.43
CA ASP A 542 -33.00 33.96 -10.91
C ASP A 542 -32.35 34.19 -9.55
N PHE A 543 -32.75 33.40 -8.56
CA PHE A 543 -32.16 33.36 -7.23
C PHE A 543 -31.86 31.91 -6.87
N ARG A 544 -30.65 31.66 -6.39
CA ARG A 544 -30.18 30.38 -5.90
C ARG A 544 -29.49 30.58 -4.56
N GLN A 545 -29.84 29.75 -3.60
CA GLN A 545 -29.14 29.66 -2.32
C GLN A 545 -28.89 28.19 -2.03
N THR A 546 -27.66 27.83 -1.67
CA THR A 546 -27.26 26.47 -1.34
C THR A 546 -26.39 26.53 -0.09
N ASP A 547 -26.71 25.74 0.92
CA ASP A 547 -25.84 25.63 2.10
C ASP A 547 -24.71 24.61 1.88
N THR A 548 -23.75 24.64 2.81
CA THR A 548 -22.58 23.78 2.86
C THR A 548 -22.94 22.29 2.95
N GLU A 549 -24.04 21.94 3.61
CA GLU A 549 -24.45 20.55 3.82
C GLU A 549 -25.17 19.96 2.59
N PHE A 550 -25.68 20.79 1.68
CA PHE A 550 -26.36 20.34 0.49
C PHE A 550 -25.39 19.71 -0.51
N GLN A 551 -25.64 18.45 -0.87
CA GLN A 551 -24.88 17.70 -1.86
C GLN A 551 -25.81 17.11 -2.92
N THR A 552 -25.40 17.16 -4.19
CA THR A 552 -26.02 16.35 -5.24
C THR A 552 -25.37 14.97 -5.28
N LEU A 553 -26.00 13.97 -5.91
CA LEU A 553 -25.53 12.58 -5.92
C LEU A 553 -24.06 12.37 -6.36
N SER A 554 -23.50 13.32 -7.10
CA SER A 554 -22.13 13.25 -7.66
C SER A 554 -21.22 14.38 -7.18
N ALA A 555 -21.70 15.31 -6.35
CA ALA A 555 -20.91 16.46 -5.92
C ALA A 555 -20.27 16.22 -4.56
N ARG A 556 -19.01 16.64 -4.41
CA ARG A 556 -18.36 16.73 -3.09
C ARG A 556 -19.00 17.87 -2.29
N ARG A 557 -18.99 17.73 -0.96
CA ARG A 557 -19.40 18.81 -0.04
C ARG A 557 -18.66 20.08 -0.40
N LYS A 558 -19.39 21.19 -0.50
CA LYS A 558 -18.81 22.51 -0.62
C LYS A 558 -18.62 23.05 0.79
N GLY A 559 -17.43 23.54 1.13
CA GLY A 559 -17.14 24.18 2.43
C GLY A 559 -17.72 25.60 2.57
N THR A 560 -18.77 25.93 1.83
CA THR A 560 -19.31 27.30 1.68
C THR A 560 -20.83 27.30 1.55
N ASP A 561 -21.47 28.31 2.12
CA ASP A 561 -22.85 28.67 1.78
C ASP A 561 -22.82 29.64 0.59
N ASP A 562 -23.41 29.22 -0.53
CA ASP A 562 -23.39 29.98 -1.78
C ASP A 562 -24.77 30.65 -1.99
N THR A 563 -24.75 31.94 -2.31
CA THR A 563 -25.94 32.72 -2.68
C THR A 563 -25.70 33.46 -3.99
N ASP A 564 -26.48 33.12 -5.01
CA ASP A 564 -26.45 33.74 -6.32
C ASP A 564 -27.79 34.40 -6.63
N TYR A 565 -27.76 35.61 -7.18
CA TYR A 565 -28.94 36.15 -7.85
C TYR A 565 -28.57 36.90 -9.12
N SER A 566 -29.46 36.82 -10.11
CA SER A 566 -29.31 37.53 -11.36
C SER A 566 -30.64 38.12 -11.81
N ILE A 567 -30.56 39.32 -12.37
CA ILE A 567 -31.67 40.04 -12.99
C ILE A 567 -31.25 40.35 -14.41
N SER A 568 -32.02 39.93 -15.39
CA SER A 568 -31.84 40.31 -16.79
C SER A 568 -33.12 40.95 -17.30
N MET A 569 -33.04 42.17 -17.78
CA MET A 569 -34.14 42.92 -18.36
C MET A 569 -33.79 43.32 -19.79
N ASN A 570 -34.62 42.94 -20.74
CA ASN A 570 -34.54 43.39 -22.13
C ASN A 570 -35.78 44.19 -22.47
N THR A 571 -35.63 45.38 -23.05
CA THR A 571 -36.76 46.22 -23.44
C THR A 571 -36.53 46.91 -24.78
N SER A 572 -37.60 47.14 -25.53
CA SER A 572 -37.60 47.99 -26.72
C SER A 572 -38.16 49.36 -26.36
N ILE A 573 -37.27 50.32 -26.05
CA ILE A 573 -37.66 51.66 -25.59
C ILE A 573 -38.50 52.38 -26.65
N ASP A 574 -38.23 52.12 -27.93
CA ASP A 574 -38.96 52.68 -29.08
C ASP A 574 -40.46 52.39 -29.05
N ARG A 575 -40.88 51.26 -28.49
CA ARG A 575 -42.32 50.90 -28.40
C ARG A 575 -43.09 51.74 -27.37
N PHE A 576 -42.40 52.46 -26.47
CA PHE A 576 -43.02 53.40 -25.54
C PHE A 576 -43.11 54.83 -26.10
N LEU A 577 -42.45 55.09 -27.22
CA LEU A 577 -42.39 56.41 -27.84
C LEU A 577 -43.24 56.39 -29.13
N PRO A 578 -43.86 57.52 -29.52
CA PRO A 578 -44.63 57.60 -30.77
C PRO A 578 -43.71 57.69 -32.00
N ILE A 579 -42.68 56.85 -32.08
CA ILE A 579 -41.68 56.83 -33.15
C ILE A 579 -41.57 55.41 -33.71
N SER A 580 -42.01 55.21 -34.95
CA SER A 580 -41.85 53.92 -35.66
C SER A 580 -40.57 53.85 -36.50
N THR A 581 -39.76 54.92 -36.49
CA THR A 581 -38.62 55.10 -37.41
C THR A 581 -37.31 54.50 -36.88
N PHE A 582 -37.22 54.27 -35.57
CA PHE A 582 -35.99 53.84 -34.89
C PHE A 582 -36.27 52.62 -34.01
N SER A 583 -35.27 51.76 -33.86
CA SER A 583 -35.27 50.65 -32.89
C SER A 583 -34.24 50.96 -31.81
N LEU A 584 -34.69 50.94 -30.55
CA LEU A 584 -33.93 51.27 -29.35
C LEU A 584 -33.97 50.11 -28.36
N PRO A 585 -33.29 48.98 -28.67
CA PRO A 585 -33.17 47.88 -27.73
C PRO A 585 -32.27 48.29 -26.55
N PHE A 586 -32.76 48.07 -25.34
CA PHE A 586 -32.01 48.21 -24.11
C PHE A 586 -31.95 46.86 -23.39
N SER A 587 -30.75 46.45 -22.98
CA SER A 587 -30.55 45.29 -22.13
C SER A 587 -29.80 45.67 -20.87
N LEU A 588 -30.36 45.30 -19.73
CA LEU A 588 -29.77 45.36 -18.41
C LEU A 588 -29.50 43.93 -17.95
N ARG A 589 -28.30 43.65 -17.44
CA ARG A 589 -28.00 42.44 -16.70
C ARG A 589 -27.24 42.81 -15.44
N PHE A 590 -27.78 42.39 -14.31
CA PHE A 590 -27.17 42.46 -12.99
C PHE A 590 -26.98 41.03 -12.48
N HIS A 591 -25.81 40.71 -11.96
CA HIS A 591 -25.53 39.44 -11.31
C HIS A 591 -24.70 39.70 -10.05
N ARG A 592 -25.07 39.04 -8.96
CA ARG A 592 -24.26 39.00 -7.74
C ARG A 592 -24.16 37.56 -7.26
N ALA A 593 -22.96 37.16 -6.91
CA ALA A 593 -22.64 35.90 -6.27
C ALA A 593 -21.93 36.17 -4.95
N ALA A 594 -22.32 35.47 -3.90
CA ALA A 594 -21.71 35.53 -2.57
C ALA A 594 -21.41 34.11 -2.09
N SER A 595 -20.25 33.91 -1.48
CA SER A 595 -19.82 32.62 -0.93
C SER A 595 -19.29 32.83 0.48
N LEU A 596 -19.95 32.19 1.45
CA LEU A 596 -19.70 32.35 2.87
C LEU A 596 -19.06 31.07 3.44
N PRO A 597 -17.74 31.05 3.72
CA PRO A 597 -17.06 29.85 4.18
C PRO A 597 -17.52 29.40 5.57
N THR A 598 -17.54 28.09 5.80
CA THR A 598 -17.81 27.51 7.14
C THR A 598 -16.53 27.25 7.94
N LEU A 599 -15.42 26.98 7.25
CA LEU A 599 -14.10 26.81 7.84
C LEU A 599 -13.20 28.01 7.51
N ALA A 600 -12.29 28.33 8.42
CA ALA A 600 -11.30 29.37 8.20
C ALA A 600 -10.44 29.06 6.96
N SER A 601 -10.06 30.08 6.20
CA SER A 601 -9.23 29.90 4.99
C SER A 601 -7.96 29.09 5.28
N LYS A 602 -7.76 27.99 4.54
CA LYS A 602 -6.64 27.03 4.70
C LYS A 602 -6.56 26.35 6.08
N SER A 603 -7.63 26.41 6.86
CA SER A 603 -7.72 25.85 8.20
C SER A 603 -8.96 24.97 8.29
N ASP A 604 -9.06 24.23 9.37
CA ASP A 604 -10.17 23.36 9.74
C ASP A 604 -10.90 23.85 10.99
N ILE A 605 -10.61 25.09 11.41
CA ILE A 605 -11.33 25.76 12.49
C ILE A 605 -12.68 26.23 11.94
N ALA A 606 -13.75 25.80 12.61
CA ALA A 606 -15.09 26.29 12.33
C ALA A 606 -15.19 27.79 12.65
N LEU A 607 -15.67 28.57 11.69
CA LEU A 607 -15.85 30.02 11.85
C LEU A 607 -17.14 30.34 12.59
N ARG A 608 -17.08 31.30 13.52
CA ARG A 608 -18.27 31.92 14.09
C ARG A 608 -18.92 32.86 13.06
N GLU A 609 -20.21 33.13 13.20
CA GLU A 609 -21.00 33.92 12.25
C GLU A 609 -20.41 35.31 11.92
N ASP A 610 -19.78 35.97 12.89
CA ASP A 610 -19.03 37.22 12.70
C ASP A 610 -17.81 37.02 11.79
N GLN A 611 -17.00 36.00 12.08
CA GLN A 611 -15.79 35.68 11.32
C GLN A 611 -16.09 35.17 9.91
N ARG A 612 -17.21 34.46 9.74
CA ARG A 612 -17.70 34.02 8.42
C ARG A 612 -17.93 35.22 7.50
N LYS A 613 -18.63 36.24 8.00
CA LYS A 613 -18.93 37.46 7.24
C LYS A 613 -17.69 38.26 6.87
N GLU A 614 -16.68 38.29 7.75
CA GLU A 614 -15.39 38.90 7.43
C GLU A 614 -14.66 38.20 6.28
N GLN A 615 -14.87 36.89 6.10
CA GLN A 615 -14.27 36.08 5.04
C GLN A 615 -15.21 35.84 3.85
N GLU A 616 -16.36 36.53 3.78
CA GLU A 616 -17.32 36.42 2.68
C GLU A 616 -16.70 36.90 1.36
N LYS A 617 -16.77 36.06 0.33
CA LYS A 617 -16.36 36.44 -1.03
C LYS A 617 -17.58 36.87 -1.83
N THR A 618 -17.59 38.12 -2.30
CA THR A 618 -18.66 38.63 -3.17
C THR A 618 -18.12 38.99 -4.56
N SER A 619 -18.86 38.63 -5.60
CA SER A 619 -18.68 39.07 -6.97
C SER A 619 -19.95 39.79 -7.44
N VAL A 620 -19.78 40.92 -8.13
CA VAL A 620 -20.89 41.73 -8.66
C VAL A 620 -20.56 42.11 -10.10
N ASP A 621 -21.43 41.72 -11.03
CA ASP A 621 -21.35 42.04 -12.44
C ASP A 621 -22.58 42.86 -12.87
N GLU A 622 -22.33 44.06 -13.39
CA GLU A 622 -23.36 44.94 -13.92
C GLU A 622 -23.06 45.29 -15.37
N SER A 623 -24.06 45.11 -16.24
CA SER A 623 -23.91 45.43 -17.66
C SER A 623 -25.19 46.06 -18.22
N TYR A 624 -24.97 47.09 -19.04
CA TYR A 624 -26.01 47.88 -19.66
C TYR A 624 -25.64 48.03 -21.13
N ARG A 625 -26.58 47.77 -22.04
CA ARG A 625 -26.39 47.98 -23.48
C ARG A 625 -27.58 48.71 -24.04
N LEU A 626 -27.33 49.83 -24.69
CA LEU A 626 -28.32 50.56 -25.47
C LEU A 626 -27.91 50.47 -26.94
N GLY A 627 -28.78 49.88 -27.76
CA GLY A 627 -28.62 49.85 -29.21
C GLY A 627 -29.44 50.96 -29.87
N PHE A 628 -28.97 51.41 -31.02
CA PHE A 628 -29.73 52.28 -31.91
C PHE A 628 -29.61 51.74 -33.32
N SER A 629 -30.74 51.51 -33.97
CA SER A 629 -30.76 51.17 -35.39
C SER A 629 -31.96 51.78 -36.08
N LYS A 630 -31.82 51.99 -37.38
CA LYS A 630 -32.88 52.51 -38.25
C LYS A 630 -33.18 51.48 -39.33
N PRO A 631 -34.36 50.84 -39.33
CA PRO A 631 -34.72 49.88 -40.37
C PRO A 631 -34.82 50.58 -41.74
N LYS A 632 -34.19 49.99 -42.77
CA LYS A 632 -33.90 50.57 -44.11
C LYS A 632 -35.09 50.95 -45.01
N LYS A 633 -36.32 51.06 -44.51
CA LYS A 633 -37.47 51.53 -45.31
C LYS A 633 -38.10 52.81 -44.74
N SER A 634 -37.32 53.89 -44.76
CA SER A 634 -37.86 55.25 -44.80
C SER A 634 -37.98 55.65 -46.28
N LYS A 635 -39.18 56.01 -46.76
CA LYS A 635 -39.36 56.67 -48.06
C LYS A 635 -39.13 58.20 -48.00
N ASN A 636 -38.67 58.73 -46.85
CA ASN A 636 -38.40 60.14 -46.66
C ASN A 636 -36.90 60.42 -46.75
N TRP A 637 -36.50 61.26 -47.71
CA TRP A 637 -35.10 61.60 -47.98
C TRP A 637 -34.45 62.52 -46.92
N PHE A 638 -35.26 63.12 -46.02
CA PHE A 638 -34.79 63.95 -44.90
C PHE A 638 -34.53 63.19 -43.59
N LEU A 639 -34.75 61.87 -43.61
CA LEU A 639 -34.47 60.99 -42.47
C LEU A 639 -33.64 59.82 -42.93
#